data_AF-A0AAD8NQU8-F1
#
_entry.id   AF-A0AAD8NQU8-F1
#
_cell.length_a   1.000
_cell.length_b   1.000
_cell.length_c   1.000
_cell.angle_alpha   90.00
_cell.angle_beta   90.00
_cell.angle_gamma   90.00
#
_symmetry.space_group_name_H-M   'P 1'
#
loop_
_entity.id
_entity.type
_entity.pdbx_description
1 polymer ?
#
loop_
_entity_poly.entity_id
_entity_poly.type
_entity_poly.pdbx_seq_one_letter_code
_entity_poly.pdbx_strand_id
1 'polypeptide(L)'
;MLNIGNMIVEGLLVLASNQQIESSKMAQATVTMEVGSDGVALITISNPPVNALALPILAGLKEKFAEAMRRDDVKAVVLTGNNGRFSGGFDINVFQKVHETGDISHLPDVSVELVSNTLEDAKKPIVAAVQGLALGGGLEVAMGCHARIAAPGTQLGLPELSLGVMPGFGGTQRLPRLLGLSKAIDMMLTSKPIRSEEGKKLGLIDAIVPPQDLLKVSRQWALDIAEARKPWVRSLHRTDKIGSLSEAREIIYNARQLAKRTAPNMPQHQACLDVIEEGIVHGGYAGVLKEVKVFNELVLSDTAKGLVHIFFAQRAISKVPKVTDIGLKPRPVKKVAVIGGGLMGSGIATALILGNINVVLKEVNSEYLQKGIKTITANVRGLVARKKLAQAQAEKALSLIKGVLDYSEFRDADMVIEAVIENVPLKQKIFSEIESVCPPHCILATNTSTIDLNLVGEKIKSQDRVIGAHFFSPAHVMPLLEIVRTEKTSAQVILDLMTVGKVIKKSPVVVGNCTGFAVNRTFFPYTQGAQILLHLGVDLFRIDRLISSFGLPMGPFQLQDLAGYGVAVAVGKEFANAFPDRTFRSPIVDLLIKSGRNGKNNGKGYYVYEKGSKPKPDPQVLPIIEESNRLVNIMPGGKPITITDQEIVEMILFPVVNEACRVLEEGVVVRASDLDVASVLGMSFPSYRGGIVFWGDLVGAKHIYASLKKWSEKYSNFYKPSRFLEERAKTGVPLSAPLSTSTSSRARL
;
A
#
# COMPACT_ATOMS: atom_id res chain seq x y z
N MET A 1 -24.20 -19.36 -55.63
CA MET A 1 -24.40 -18.36 -54.57
C MET A 1 -23.69 -18.69 -53.25
N LEU A 2 -22.69 -19.59 -53.22
CA LEU A 2 -22.03 -20.02 -51.98
C LEU A 2 -20.57 -19.56 -51.82
N ASN A 3 -20.03 -18.75 -52.75
CA ASN A 3 -18.60 -18.39 -52.76
C ASN A 3 -18.28 -16.90 -52.54
N ILE A 4 -19.29 -16.03 -52.40
CA ILE A 4 -19.08 -14.58 -52.17
C ILE A 4 -19.18 -14.24 -50.68
N GLY A 5 -19.95 -15.02 -49.90
CA GLY A 5 -20.12 -14.82 -48.45
C GLY A 5 -18.85 -15.11 -47.64
N ASN A 6 -18.08 -16.15 -47.99
CA ASN A 6 -16.86 -16.50 -47.26
C ASN A 6 -15.71 -15.50 -47.50
N MET A 7 -15.59 -14.94 -48.71
CA MET A 7 -14.55 -13.92 -48.99
C MET A 7 -14.80 -12.59 -48.26
N ILE A 8 -16.07 -12.21 -48.04
CA ILE A 8 -16.41 -10.98 -47.29
C ILE A 8 -16.17 -11.18 -45.78
N VAL A 9 -16.46 -12.37 -45.24
CA VAL A 9 -16.22 -12.70 -43.83
C VAL A 9 -14.73 -12.84 -43.53
N GLU A 10 -13.94 -13.47 -44.41
CA GLU A 10 -12.48 -13.52 -44.27
C GLU A 10 -11.82 -12.14 -44.44
N GLY A 11 -12.29 -11.31 -45.38
CA GLY A 11 -11.80 -9.93 -45.54
C GLY A 11 -12.08 -9.03 -44.33
N LEU A 12 -13.24 -9.17 -43.68
CA LEU A 12 -13.60 -8.46 -42.44
C LEU A 12 -12.83 -8.96 -41.22
N LEU A 13 -12.54 -10.28 -41.13
CA LEU A 13 -11.69 -10.86 -40.09
C LEU A 13 -10.22 -10.44 -40.23
N VAL A 14 -9.71 -10.27 -41.45
CA VAL A 14 -8.35 -9.77 -41.72
C VAL A 14 -8.24 -8.27 -41.42
N LEU A 15 -9.28 -7.47 -41.70
CA LEU A 15 -9.30 -6.04 -41.33
C LEU A 15 -9.48 -5.81 -39.83
N ALA A 16 -10.30 -6.63 -39.15
CA ALA A 16 -10.47 -6.57 -37.69
C ALA A 16 -9.23 -7.09 -36.94
N SER A 17 -8.55 -8.11 -37.46
CA SER A 17 -7.27 -8.58 -36.92
C SER A 17 -6.14 -7.60 -37.22
N ASN A 18 -6.10 -6.94 -38.37
CA ASN A 18 -5.14 -5.86 -38.63
C ASN A 18 -5.40 -4.62 -37.77
N GLN A 19 -6.65 -4.27 -37.45
CA GLN A 19 -6.96 -3.22 -36.46
C GLN A 19 -6.64 -3.63 -35.01
N GLN A 20 -6.71 -4.92 -34.66
CA GLN A 20 -6.25 -5.45 -33.37
C GLN A 20 -4.73 -5.62 -33.27
N ILE A 21 -4.05 -5.89 -34.39
CA ILE A 21 -2.59 -5.98 -34.49
C ILE A 21 -1.97 -4.57 -34.54
N GLU A 22 -2.65 -3.57 -35.10
CA GLU A 22 -2.24 -2.16 -35.00
C GLU A 22 -2.49 -1.56 -33.62
N SER A 23 -3.53 -2.00 -32.89
CA SER A 23 -3.83 -1.51 -31.53
C SER A 23 -3.05 -2.23 -30.41
N SER A 24 -2.23 -3.24 -30.73
CA SER A 24 -1.41 -3.98 -29.77
C SER A 24 0.11 -3.82 -29.95
N LYS A 25 0.57 -3.01 -30.91
CA LYS A 25 1.89 -2.40 -30.79
C LYS A 25 1.83 -1.45 -29.58
N MET A 26 2.48 -1.80 -28.47
CA MET A 26 2.75 -0.83 -27.40
C MET A 26 3.32 0.42 -28.08
N ALA A 27 2.55 1.51 -28.09
CA ALA A 27 3.01 2.77 -28.68
C ALA A 27 4.36 3.09 -28.03
N GLN A 28 5.42 3.12 -28.84
CA GLN A 28 6.77 3.27 -28.35
C GLN A 28 6.87 4.61 -27.60
N ALA A 29 7.54 4.59 -26.45
CA ALA A 29 7.80 5.79 -25.67
C ALA A 29 8.53 6.81 -26.56
N THR A 30 7.89 7.94 -26.83
CA THR A 30 8.33 8.91 -27.84
C THR A 30 8.16 10.34 -27.37
N VAL A 31 9.03 11.21 -27.86
CA VAL A 31 8.94 12.66 -27.72
C VAL A 31 8.94 13.23 -29.13
N THR A 32 7.86 13.92 -29.49
CA THR A 32 7.72 14.54 -30.80
C THR A 32 7.83 16.06 -30.69
N MET A 33 8.16 16.72 -31.80
CA MET A 33 8.16 18.17 -31.90
C MET A 33 7.50 18.60 -33.21
N GLU A 34 6.57 19.55 -33.13
CA GLU A 34 5.93 20.17 -34.28
C GLU A 34 6.03 21.70 -34.17
N VAL A 35 6.48 22.38 -35.23
CA VAL A 35 6.56 23.84 -35.26
C VAL A 35 5.32 24.38 -35.97
N GLY A 36 4.53 25.20 -35.28
CA GLY A 36 3.37 25.84 -35.90
C GLY A 36 3.74 27.08 -36.70
N SER A 37 2.80 27.56 -37.51
CA SER A 37 2.98 28.77 -38.35
C SER A 37 3.21 30.06 -37.56
N ASP A 38 2.87 30.07 -36.28
CA ASP A 38 3.16 31.15 -35.32
C ASP A 38 4.62 31.16 -34.82
N GLY A 39 5.42 30.14 -35.19
CA GLY A 39 6.80 29.96 -34.73
C GLY A 39 6.92 29.31 -33.35
N VAL A 40 5.85 28.74 -32.80
CA VAL A 40 5.90 28.02 -31.52
C VAL A 40 6.08 26.52 -31.75
N ALA A 41 7.15 25.95 -31.19
CA ALA A 41 7.39 24.52 -31.18
C ALA A 41 6.56 23.83 -30.07
N LEU A 42 5.77 22.82 -30.42
CA LEU A 42 5.04 21.98 -29.50
C LEU A 42 5.82 20.67 -29.29
N ILE A 43 6.40 20.49 -28.11
CA ILE A 43 7.05 19.25 -27.70
C ILE A 43 6.05 18.41 -26.91
N THR A 44 5.81 17.18 -27.36
CA THR A 44 4.78 16.29 -26.78
C THR A 44 5.41 15.02 -26.23
N ILE A 45 5.19 14.74 -24.95
CA ILE A 45 5.55 13.47 -24.30
C ILE A 45 4.46 12.43 -24.56
N SER A 46 4.83 11.25 -25.07
CA SER A 46 3.91 10.13 -25.24
C SER A 46 4.52 8.83 -24.70
N ASN A 47 4.06 8.39 -23.54
CA ASN A 47 4.42 7.12 -22.91
C ASN A 47 3.20 6.55 -22.14
N PRO A 48 2.17 6.04 -22.83
CA PRO A 48 0.97 5.53 -22.19
C PRO A 48 1.31 4.38 -21.22
N PRO A 49 0.56 4.22 -20.10
CA PRO A 49 -0.71 4.89 -19.82
C PRO A 49 -0.60 6.23 -19.08
N VAL A 50 0.52 6.57 -18.43
CA VAL A 50 0.61 7.75 -17.53
C VAL A 50 1.75 8.74 -17.86
N ASN A 51 2.35 8.64 -19.04
CA ASN A 51 3.47 9.46 -19.50
C ASN A 51 4.62 9.50 -18.48
N ALA A 52 5.14 8.32 -18.10
CA ALA A 52 6.29 8.22 -17.21
C ALA A 52 7.56 8.73 -17.92
N LEU A 53 8.43 9.44 -17.18
CA LEU A 53 9.72 9.93 -17.65
C LEU A 53 10.75 8.80 -17.64
N ALA A 54 10.53 7.80 -18.50
CA ALA A 54 11.48 6.73 -18.77
C ALA A 54 12.74 7.28 -19.46
N LEU A 55 13.84 6.51 -19.44
CA LEU A 55 15.11 6.94 -20.04
C LEU A 55 14.98 7.41 -21.51
N PRO A 56 14.22 6.73 -22.40
CA PRO A 56 14.02 7.21 -23.77
C PRO A 56 13.27 8.55 -23.84
N ILE A 57 12.34 8.81 -22.91
CA ILE A 57 11.62 10.09 -22.84
C ILE A 57 12.57 11.20 -22.39
N LEU A 58 13.41 10.96 -21.39
CA LEU A 58 14.39 11.95 -20.94
C LEU A 58 15.40 12.29 -22.03
N ALA A 59 15.89 11.29 -22.77
CA ALA A 59 16.77 11.49 -23.92
C ALA A 59 16.06 12.28 -25.03
N GLY A 60 14.82 11.90 -25.38
CA GLY A 60 14.04 12.60 -26.39
C GLY A 60 13.71 14.05 -26.01
N LEU A 61 13.45 14.33 -24.73
CA LEU A 61 13.28 15.71 -24.25
C LEU A 61 14.57 16.52 -24.45
N LYS A 62 15.73 16.00 -24.02
CA LYS A 62 17.03 16.67 -24.23
C LYS A 62 17.27 16.95 -25.71
N GLU A 63 17.03 15.98 -26.58
CA GLU A 63 17.18 16.11 -28.03
C GLU A 63 16.25 17.20 -28.61
N LYS A 64 14.95 17.14 -28.32
CA LYS A 64 13.96 18.06 -28.91
C LYS A 64 14.07 19.48 -28.39
N PHE A 65 14.43 19.67 -27.12
CA PHE A 65 14.74 21.01 -26.63
C PHE A 65 16.01 21.56 -27.30
N ALA A 66 17.08 20.77 -27.43
CA ALA A 66 18.29 21.21 -28.13
C ALA A 66 18.00 21.54 -29.61
N GLU A 67 17.16 20.75 -30.29
CA GLU A 67 16.68 21.02 -31.65
C GLU A 67 15.94 22.36 -31.73
N ALA A 68 14.94 22.58 -30.85
CA ALA A 68 14.17 23.83 -30.79
C ALA A 68 15.05 25.06 -30.54
N MET A 69 16.10 24.94 -29.71
CA MET A 69 17.02 26.05 -29.45
C MET A 69 17.88 26.43 -30.65
N ARG A 70 18.23 25.49 -31.54
CA ARG A 70 19.04 25.75 -32.74
C ARG A 70 18.28 26.30 -33.94
N ARG A 71 16.97 26.04 -34.01
CA ARG A 71 16.13 26.35 -35.17
C ARG A 71 15.68 27.81 -35.21
N ASP A 72 16.00 28.57 -36.26
CA ASP A 72 15.64 29.99 -36.35
C ASP A 72 14.13 30.25 -36.54
N ASP A 73 13.39 29.28 -37.09
CA ASP A 73 11.94 29.36 -37.25
C ASP A 73 11.17 29.18 -35.93
N VAL A 74 11.85 28.75 -34.86
CA VAL A 74 11.27 28.58 -33.53
C VAL A 74 11.52 29.82 -32.68
N LYS A 75 10.46 30.50 -32.26
CA LYS A 75 10.46 31.67 -31.37
C LYS A 75 10.28 31.29 -29.90
N ALA A 76 9.47 30.27 -29.62
CA ALA A 76 9.18 29.79 -28.27
C ALA A 76 8.74 28.32 -28.29
N VAL A 77 8.65 27.69 -27.11
CA VAL A 77 8.32 26.27 -26.95
C VAL A 77 7.14 26.08 -25.98
N VAL A 78 6.25 25.14 -26.30
CA VAL A 78 5.25 24.59 -25.39
C VAL A 78 5.56 23.12 -25.15
N LEU A 79 5.65 22.71 -23.89
CA LEU A 79 5.77 21.31 -23.47
C LEU A 79 4.41 20.79 -23.02
N THR A 80 3.96 19.65 -23.54
CA THR A 80 2.72 18.98 -23.13
C THR A 80 2.89 17.46 -23.05
N GLY A 81 1.89 16.78 -22.48
CA GLY A 81 1.78 15.32 -22.54
C GLY A 81 0.56 14.88 -23.35
N ASN A 82 0.69 13.74 -24.03
CA ASN A 82 -0.38 13.15 -24.83
C ASN A 82 -1.48 12.51 -23.95
N ASN A 83 -2.65 12.21 -24.52
CA ASN A 83 -3.75 11.52 -23.85
C ASN A 83 -4.29 12.20 -22.59
N GLY A 84 -4.24 13.54 -22.53
CA GLY A 84 -4.79 14.34 -21.43
C GLY A 84 -4.06 14.15 -20.10
N ARG A 85 -2.80 13.69 -20.12
CA ARG A 85 -1.94 13.51 -18.94
C ARG A 85 -0.59 14.15 -19.22
N PHE A 86 -0.13 15.05 -18.37
CA PHE A 86 1.19 15.65 -18.53
C PHE A 86 2.30 14.62 -18.25
N SER A 87 2.51 14.23 -16.98
CA SER A 87 3.46 13.18 -16.64
C SER A 87 3.28 12.64 -15.22
N GLY A 88 3.31 11.31 -15.10
CA GLY A 88 3.26 10.58 -13.82
C GLY A 88 4.54 10.59 -13.00
N GLY A 89 5.62 11.21 -13.49
CA GLY A 89 6.91 11.27 -12.82
C GLY A 89 7.94 10.32 -13.40
N PHE A 90 9.06 10.20 -12.70
CA PHE A 90 10.17 9.34 -13.11
C PHE A 90 9.78 7.86 -13.15
N ASP A 91 10.39 7.11 -14.08
CA ASP A 91 10.14 5.67 -14.19
C ASP A 91 10.83 4.91 -13.06
N ILE A 92 10.02 4.43 -12.11
CA ILE A 92 10.47 3.74 -10.90
C ILE A 92 11.12 2.38 -11.21
N ASN A 93 10.94 1.82 -12.43
CA ASN A 93 11.66 0.60 -12.84
C ASN A 93 13.19 0.82 -12.83
N VAL A 94 13.66 2.05 -13.04
CA VAL A 94 15.10 2.37 -12.96
C VAL A 94 15.63 2.13 -11.54
N PHE A 95 14.84 2.39 -10.50
CA PHE A 95 15.25 2.14 -9.11
C PHE A 95 15.43 0.65 -8.82
N GLN A 96 14.62 -0.24 -9.39
CA GLN A 96 14.83 -1.69 -9.23
C GLN A 96 16.20 -2.10 -9.76
N LYS A 97 16.57 -1.61 -10.94
CA LYS A 97 17.88 -1.89 -11.54
C LYS A 97 19.02 -1.38 -10.66
N VAL A 98 18.91 -0.16 -10.12
CA VAL A 98 19.89 0.41 -9.18
C VAL A 98 19.97 -0.43 -7.90
N HIS A 99 18.85 -0.89 -7.35
CA HIS A 99 18.84 -1.71 -6.14
C HIS A 99 19.43 -3.11 -6.36
N GLU A 100 19.22 -3.69 -7.55
CA GLU A 100 19.76 -4.99 -7.93
C GLU A 100 21.27 -4.95 -8.18
N THR A 101 21.77 -3.93 -8.87
CA THR A 101 23.20 -3.83 -9.23
C THR A 101 24.03 -3.07 -8.20
N GLY A 102 23.40 -2.22 -7.40
CA GLY A 102 24.09 -1.22 -6.57
C GLY A 102 24.71 -0.07 -7.38
N ASP A 103 24.48 -0.02 -8.69
CA ASP A 103 25.14 0.93 -9.59
C ASP A 103 24.25 2.15 -9.86
N ILE A 104 24.66 3.29 -9.31
CA ILE A 104 24.00 4.59 -9.49
C ILE A 104 24.16 5.16 -10.91
N SER A 105 25.06 4.62 -11.74
CA SER A 105 25.25 5.07 -13.13
C SER A 105 24.01 4.89 -14.00
N HIS A 106 23.06 4.04 -13.56
CA HIS A 106 21.77 3.88 -14.19
C HIS A 106 20.83 5.10 -14.02
N LEU A 107 21.15 6.02 -13.10
CA LEU A 107 20.39 7.25 -12.88
C LEU A 107 20.97 8.37 -13.75
N PRO A 108 20.17 8.99 -14.64
CA PRO A 108 20.60 10.16 -15.37
C PRO A 108 20.65 11.39 -14.46
N ASP A 109 21.60 12.29 -14.69
CA ASP A 109 21.48 13.66 -14.16
C ASP A 109 20.38 14.39 -14.95
N VAL A 110 19.25 14.59 -14.28
CA VAL A 110 18.10 15.32 -14.84
C VAL A 110 17.98 16.70 -14.21
N SER A 111 18.32 16.86 -12.93
CA SER A 111 18.19 18.11 -12.19
C SER A 111 19.05 19.22 -12.80
N VAL A 112 20.32 18.92 -13.07
CA VAL A 112 21.27 19.89 -13.63
C VAL A 112 21.13 19.93 -15.14
N GLU A 113 21.32 18.81 -15.83
CA GLU A 113 21.40 18.82 -17.29
C GLU A 113 20.09 19.19 -17.99
N LEU A 114 18.97 18.55 -17.62
CA LEU A 114 17.69 18.82 -18.26
C LEU A 114 17.03 20.05 -17.64
N VAL A 115 16.71 20.03 -16.35
CA VAL A 115 15.85 21.07 -15.77
C VAL A 115 16.56 22.41 -15.66
N SER A 116 17.77 22.46 -15.10
CA SER A 116 18.49 23.72 -14.91
C SER A 116 19.08 24.25 -16.24
N ASN A 117 19.92 23.46 -16.89
CA ASN A 117 20.67 23.92 -18.06
C ASN A 117 19.84 23.98 -19.34
N THR A 118 18.92 23.03 -19.56
CA THR A 118 18.18 22.93 -20.83
C THR A 118 16.85 23.69 -20.77
N LEU A 119 16.10 23.60 -19.67
CA LEU A 119 14.77 24.22 -19.57
C LEU A 119 14.83 25.64 -19.01
N GLU A 120 15.41 25.81 -17.83
CA GLU A 120 15.34 27.07 -17.09
C GLU A 120 16.31 28.13 -17.64
N ASP A 121 17.49 27.71 -18.11
CA ASP A 121 18.49 28.57 -18.77
C ASP A 121 18.32 28.65 -20.30
N ALA A 122 17.19 28.16 -20.83
CA ALA A 122 16.92 28.18 -22.26
C ALA A 122 17.01 29.60 -22.86
N LYS A 123 17.40 29.69 -24.13
CA LYS A 123 17.45 30.98 -24.85
C LYS A 123 16.09 31.40 -25.42
N LYS A 124 15.12 30.48 -25.48
CA LYS A 124 13.76 30.71 -25.97
C LYS A 124 12.75 30.34 -24.89
N PRO A 125 11.61 31.06 -24.76
CA PRO A 125 10.66 30.79 -23.69
C PRO A 125 10.09 29.38 -23.80
N ILE A 126 9.76 28.81 -22.65
CA ILE A 126 9.20 27.46 -22.53
C ILE A 126 8.00 27.52 -21.60
N VAL A 127 6.83 27.08 -22.07
CA VAL A 127 5.59 27.02 -21.30
C VAL A 127 5.13 25.57 -21.15
N ALA A 128 4.86 25.14 -19.92
CA ALA A 128 4.26 23.84 -19.64
C ALA A 128 2.73 23.91 -19.74
N ALA A 129 2.15 23.15 -20.65
CA ALA A 129 0.71 22.94 -20.79
C ALA A 129 0.29 21.67 -20.03
N VAL A 130 -0.25 21.83 -18.83
CA VAL A 130 -0.42 20.74 -17.87
C VAL A 130 -1.88 20.29 -17.79
N GLN A 131 -2.14 19.02 -18.13
CA GLN A 131 -3.46 18.41 -18.01
C GLN A 131 -3.41 17.11 -17.20
N GLY A 132 -4.45 16.88 -16.39
CA GLY A 132 -4.68 15.62 -15.68
C GLY A 132 -3.78 15.46 -14.45
N LEU A 133 -2.48 15.27 -14.65
CA LEU A 133 -1.52 15.09 -13.57
C LEU A 133 -0.09 15.51 -13.98
N ALA A 134 0.61 16.17 -13.07
CA ALA A 134 2.05 16.37 -13.06
C ALA A 134 2.55 15.95 -11.67
N LEU A 135 3.14 14.76 -11.59
CA LEU A 135 3.60 14.16 -10.33
C LEU A 135 5.10 13.93 -10.39
N GLY A 136 5.75 14.10 -9.24
CA GLY A 136 7.19 13.91 -9.05
C GLY A 136 8.02 14.66 -10.10
N GLY A 137 8.96 13.95 -10.73
CA GLY A 137 9.75 14.46 -11.86
C GLY A 137 8.94 15.18 -12.96
N GLY A 138 7.68 14.82 -13.18
CA GLY A 138 6.78 15.52 -14.10
C GLY A 138 6.46 16.94 -13.64
N LEU A 139 6.18 17.14 -12.34
CA LEU A 139 6.01 18.47 -11.78
C LEU A 139 7.33 19.24 -11.77
N GLU A 140 8.45 18.58 -11.49
CA GLU A 140 9.78 19.21 -11.48
C GLU A 140 10.17 19.75 -12.87
N VAL A 141 9.92 18.98 -13.94
CA VAL A 141 10.07 19.43 -15.32
C VAL A 141 9.16 20.63 -15.63
N ALA A 142 7.90 20.61 -15.18
CA ALA A 142 7.00 21.74 -15.36
C ALA A 142 7.44 23.00 -14.59
N MET A 143 8.06 22.84 -13.41
CA MET A 143 8.61 23.95 -12.62
C MET A 143 9.90 24.54 -13.23
N GLY A 144 10.64 23.75 -14.01
CA GLY A 144 11.77 24.25 -14.81
C GLY A 144 11.37 25.10 -16.01
N CYS A 145 10.10 25.01 -16.46
CA CYS A 145 9.58 25.88 -17.51
C CYS A 145 9.34 27.32 -17.00
N HIS A 146 9.27 28.28 -17.91
CA HIS A 146 9.10 29.70 -17.60
C HIS A 146 7.66 30.05 -17.15
N ALA A 147 6.66 29.30 -17.64
CA ALA A 147 5.28 29.39 -17.17
C ALA A 147 4.58 28.03 -17.18
N ARG A 148 3.52 27.90 -16.39
CA ARG A 148 2.67 26.71 -16.28
C ARG A 148 1.20 27.08 -16.45
N ILE A 149 0.57 26.59 -17.51
CA ILE A 149 -0.86 26.74 -17.77
C ILE A 149 -1.52 25.38 -17.54
N ALA A 150 -2.61 25.32 -16.77
CA ALA A 150 -3.22 24.04 -16.40
C ALA A 150 -4.70 23.94 -16.74
N ALA A 151 -5.17 22.71 -16.96
CA ALA A 151 -6.60 22.40 -16.96
C ALA A 151 -7.15 22.27 -15.52
N PRO A 152 -8.46 22.55 -15.28
CA PRO A 152 -9.09 22.39 -13.97
C PRO A 152 -8.94 20.98 -13.40
N GLY A 153 -8.85 20.87 -12.08
CA GLY A 153 -8.70 19.62 -11.35
C GLY A 153 -7.37 18.86 -11.56
N THR A 154 -6.40 19.44 -12.27
CA THR A 154 -5.08 18.81 -12.50
C THR A 154 -4.37 18.56 -11.18
N GLN A 155 -3.81 17.36 -11.00
CA GLN A 155 -3.06 16.99 -9.79
C GLN A 155 -1.60 17.41 -9.89
N LEU A 156 -1.09 18.08 -8.86
CA LEU A 156 0.28 18.59 -8.78
C LEU A 156 0.91 18.09 -7.46
N GLY A 157 1.96 17.27 -7.52
CA GLY A 157 2.54 16.67 -6.31
C GLY A 157 3.99 16.22 -6.47
N LEU A 158 4.72 16.14 -5.35
CA LEU A 158 6.04 15.53 -5.24
C LEU A 158 5.97 14.34 -4.25
N PRO A 159 5.63 13.12 -4.71
CA PRO A 159 5.36 11.97 -3.85
C PRO A 159 6.62 11.14 -3.51
N GLU A 160 7.82 11.60 -3.84
CA GLU A 160 9.09 10.86 -3.77
C GLU A 160 9.38 10.27 -2.38
N LEU A 161 9.00 10.97 -1.31
CA LEU A 161 9.25 10.53 0.07
C LEU A 161 8.53 9.21 0.40
N SER A 162 7.43 8.90 -0.30
CA SER A 162 6.74 7.61 -0.21
C SER A 162 7.50 6.43 -0.83
N LEU A 163 8.56 6.72 -1.61
CA LEU A 163 9.47 5.73 -2.23
C LEU A 163 10.83 5.66 -1.51
N GLY A 164 11.01 6.38 -0.40
CA GLY A 164 12.28 6.37 0.34
C GLY A 164 13.36 7.28 -0.23
N VAL A 165 13.01 8.05 -1.27
CA VAL A 165 13.88 9.06 -1.89
C VAL A 165 13.28 10.45 -1.65
N MET A 166 13.90 11.48 -2.21
CA MET A 166 13.38 12.85 -2.21
C MET A 166 13.24 13.35 -3.65
N PRO A 167 12.62 14.51 -3.91
CA PRO A 167 12.64 15.10 -5.25
C PRO A 167 14.07 15.21 -5.76
N GLY A 168 14.29 14.84 -7.02
CA GLY A 168 15.64 14.67 -7.59
C GLY A 168 15.89 15.47 -8.85
N PHE A 169 14.89 16.22 -9.35
CA PHE A 169 14.98 17.06 -10.56
C PHE A 169 14.87 18.56 -10.21
N GLY A 170 15.20 18.92 -8.97
CA GLY A 170 15.28 20.27 -8.44
C GLY A 170 14.01 20.73 -7.72
N GLY A 171 13.09 19.80 -7.46
CA GLY A 171 11.83 20.05 -6.78
C GLY A 171 12.00 20.58 -5.36
N THR A 172 13.05 20.15 -4.65
CA THR A 172 13.37 20.68 -3.31
C THR A 172 13.67 22.18 -3.33
N GLN A 173 14.07 22.72 -4.49
CA GLN A 173 14.47 24.11 -4.65
C GLN A 173 13.41 24.98 -5.34
N ARG A 174 12.79 24.47 -6.41
CA ARG A 174 11.82 25.25 -7.20
C ARG A 174 10.46 25.32 -6.53
N LEU A 175 10.02 24.25 -5.84
CA LEU A 175 8.70 24.25 -5.22
C LEU A 175 8.56 25.28 -4.08
N PRO A 176 9.51 25.41 -3.13
CA PRO A 176 9.45 26.47 -2.11
C PRO A 176 9.39 27.87 -2.69
N ARG A 177 10.08 28.11 -3.82
CA ARG A 177 10.17 29.41 -4.50
C ARG A 177 8.90 29.76 -5.28
N LEU A 178 8.17 28.76 -5.77
CA LEU A 178 6.94 28.96 -6.53
C LEU A 178 5.69 28.97 -5.63
N LEU A 179 5.62 28.08 -4.64
CA LEU A 179 4.43 27.84 -3.82
C LEU A 179 4.51 28.50 -2.43
N GLY A 180 5.71 28.83 -1.97
CA GLY A 180 6.01 29.24 -0.60
C GLY A 180 6.51 28.08 0.26
N LEU A 181 7.46 28.38 1.16
CA LEU A 181 8.24 27.39 1.90
C LEU A 181 7.37 26.42 2.73
N SER A 182 6.46 26.96 3.56
CA SER A 182 5.63 26.12 4.44
C SER A 182 4.77 25.13 3.66
N LYS A 183 4.10 25.59 2.59
CA LYS A 183 3.24 24.72 1.79
C LYS A 183 4.05 23.71 0.98
N ALA A 184 5.21 24.10 0.45
CA ALA A 184 6.10 23.18 -0.26
C ALA A 184 6.58 22.03 0.64
N ILE A 185 7.00 22.35 1.87
CA ILE A 185 7.39 21.35 2.88
C ILE A 185 6.20 20.43 3.21
N ASP A 186 5.01 20.97 3.47
CA ASP A 186 3.80 20.16 3.70
C ASP A 186 3.53 19.19 2.55
N MET A 187 3.61 19.67 1.31
CA MET A 187 3.34 18.87 0.11
C MET A 187 4.35 17.73 -0.07
N MET A 188 5.64 17.97 0.18
CA MET A 188 6.70 16.95 0.10
C MET A 188 6.62 15.95 1.26
N LEU A 189 6.57 16.41 2.51
CA LEU A 189 6.54 15.55 3.70
C LEU A 189 5.27 14.68 3.78
N THR A 190 4.14 15.17 3.28
CA THR A 190 2.91 14.37 3.23
C THR A 190 2.78 13.54 1.95
N SER A 191 3.60 13.82 0.92
CA SER A 191 3.50 13.22 -0.41
C SER A 191 2.09 13.34 -1.03
N LYS A 192 1.33 14.37 -0.65
CA LYS A 192 -0.05 14.59 -1.12
C LYS A 192 -0.09 15.66 -2.21
N PRO A 193 -0.73 15.39 -3.36
CA PRO A 193 -0.88 16.40 -4.39
C PRO A 193 -1.92 17.46 -4.00
N ILE A 194 -1.70 18.68 -4.51
CA ILE A 194 -2.73 19.73 -4.57
C ILE A 194 -3.40 19.73 -5.94
N ARG A 195 -4.52 20.44 -6.08
CA ARG A 195 -5.18 20.66 -7.37
C ARG A 195 -4.77 21.97 -8.00
N SER A 196 -4.94 22.10 -9.32
CA SER A 196 -4.64 23.29 -10.11
C SER A 196 -5.19 24.59 -9.50
N GLU A 197 -6.39 24.56 -8.90
CA GLU A 197 -7.03 25.73 -8.30
C GLU A 197 -6.25 26.28 -7.11
N GLU A 198 -5.82 25.40 -6.20
CA GLU A 198 -4.94 25.75 -5.09
C GLU A 198 -3.55 26.15 -5.61
N GLY A 199 -3.03 25.43 -6.61
CA GLY A 199 -1.76 25.75 -7.28
C GLY A 199 -1.76 27.15 -7.91
N LYS A 200 -2.87 27.57 -8.51
CA LYS A 200 -3.03 28.91 -9.10
C LYS A 200 -3.11 29.99 -8.01
N LYS A 201 -3.89 29.74 -6.96
CA LYS A 201 -4.00 30.65 -5.82
C LYS A 201 -2.64 30.92 -5.17
N LEU A 202 -1.81 29.89 -5.04
CA LEU A 202 -0.50 29.97 -4.40
C LEU A 202 0.65 30.31 -5.37
N GLY A 203 0.39 30.33 -6.68
CA GLY A 203 1.32 30.75 -7.72
C GLY A 203 2.26 29.68 -8.28
N LEU A 204 1.97 28.39 -8.05
CA LEU A 204 2.59 27.28 -8.79
C LEU A 204 2.05 27.19 -10.22
N ILE A 205 0.79 27.57 -10.46
CA ILE A 205 0.17 27.65 -11.78
C ILE A 205 -0.06 29.10 -12.17
N ASP A 206 0.31 29.46 -13.41
CA ASP A 206 0.22 30.82 -13.94
C ASP A 206 -1.16 31.13 -14.55
N ALA A 207 -1.88 30.14 -15.08
CA ALA A 207 -3.29 30.28 -15.44
C ALA A 207 -4.02 28.93 -15.49
N ILE A 208 -5.34 28.96 -15.32
CA ILE A 208 -6.23 27.80 -15.49
C ILE A 208 -7.16 28.09 -16.67
N VAL A 209 -7.23 27.16 -17.61
CA VAL A 209 -8.09 27.27 -18.80
C VAL A 209 -8.75 25.92 -19.11
N PRO A 210 -9.92 25.90 -19.77
CA PRO A 210 -10.55 24.66 -20.20
C PRO A 210 -9.60 23.79 -21.05
N PRO A 211 -9.69 22.44 -20.98
CA PRO A 211 -8.80 21.54 -21.72
C PRO A 211 -8.68 21.84 -23.22
N GLN A 212 -9.79 22.22 -23.86
CA GLN A 212 -9.84 22.54 -25.29
C GLN A 212 -9.03 23.80 -25.67
N ASP A 213 -8.83 24.72 -24.72
CA ASP A 213 -8.10 25.97 -24.94
C ASP A 213 -6.63 25.90 -24.48
N LEU A 214 -6.25 24.82 -23.80
CA LEU A 214 -4.98 24.69 -23.11
C LEU A 214 -3.77 24.95 -24.01
N LEU A 215 -3.72 24.29 -25.17
CA LEU A 215 -2.61 24.46 -26.11
C LEU A 215 -2.61 25.86 -26.73
N LYS A 216 -3.77 26.35 -27.18
CA LYS A 216 -3.91 27.69 -27.77
C LYS A 216 -3.40 28.77 -26.82
N VAL A 217 -3.86 28.75 -25.56
CA VAL A 217 -3.45 29.74 -24.56
C VAL A 217 -1.98 29.59 -24.19
N SER A 218 -1.46 28.36 -24.07
CA SER A 218 -0.04 28.13 -23.77
C SER A 218 0.88 28.65 -24.87
N ARG A 219 0.51 28.49 -26.14
CA ARG A 219 1.25 29.04 -27.29
C ARG A 219 1.28 30.57 -27.26
N GLN A 220 0.12 31.20 -27.05
CA GLN A 220 0.05 32.66 -26.92
C GLN A 220 0.89 33.16 -25.75
N TRP A 221 0.84 32.47 -24.61
CA TRP A 221 1.65 32.83 -23.44
C TRP A 221 3.15 32.74 -23.71
N ALA A 222 3.58 31.72 -24.48
CA ALA A 222 4.97 31.54 -24.87
C ALA A 222 5.46 32.69 -25.77
N LEU A 223 4.63 33.13 -26.73
CA LEU A 223 4.90 34.30 -27.57
C LEU A 223 4.92 35.60 -26.76
N ASP A 224 3.99 35.77 -25.83
CA ASP A 224 3.96 36.96 -24.98
C ASP A 224 5.24 37.09 -24.14
N ILE A 225 5.86 35.99 -23.72
CA ILE A 225 7.19 36.02 -23.07
C ILE A 225 8.28 36.37 -24.09
N ALA A 226 8.25 35.78 -25.29
CA ALA A 226 9.25 36.04 -26.34
C ALA A 226 9.25 37.52 -26.77
N GLU A 227 8.08 38.15 -26.78
CA GLU A 227 7.86 39.55 -27.15
C GLU A 227 7.93 40.50 -25.93
N ALA A 228 8.39 40.00 -24.78
CA ALA A 228 8.54 40.75 -23.53
C ALA A 228 7.25 41.41 -22.99
N ARG A 229 6.07 40.95 -23.43
CA ARG A 229 4.75 41.34 -22.86
C ARG A 229 4.47 40.66 -21.53
N LYS A 230 5.15 39.54 -21.25
CA LYS A 230 5.16 38.85 -19.97
C LYS A 230 6.60 38.67 -19.50
N PRO A 231 6.84 38.71 -18.18
CA PRO A 231 8.19 38.59 -17.65
C PRO A 231 8.73 37.17 -17.86
N TRP A 232 10.01 37.10 -18.23
CA TRP A 232 10.78 35.88 -18.19
C TRP A 232 11.32 35.68 -16.77
N VAL A 233 10.84 34.66 -16.06
CA VAL A 233 11.28 34.42 -14.67
C VAL A 233 11.76 32.99 -14.50
N ARG A 234 13.03 32.84 -14.12
CA ARG A 234 13.61 31.55 -13.69
C ARG A 234 13.11 31.23 -12.29
N SER A 235 12.48 30.07 -12.12
CA SER A 235 11.90 29.62 -10.85
C SER A 235 12.94 29.56 -9.73
N LEU A 236 14.17 29.13 -10.03
CA LEU A 236 15.26 28.98 -9.07
C LEU A 236 15.79 30.30 -8.52
N HIS A 237 15.62 31.40 -9.27
CA HIS A 237 16.06 32.74 -8.87
C HIS A 237 15.01 33.49 -8.04
N ARG A 238 13.78 32.99 -7.94
CA ARG A 238 12.74 33.62 -7.12
C ARG A 238 13.07 33.49 -5.63
N THR A 239 12.85 34.58 -4.90
CA THR A 239 13.04 34.65 -3.44
C THR A 239 11.85 35.25 -2.71
N ASP A 240 10.86 35.79 -3.45
CA ASP A 240 9.70 36.52 -2.94
C ASP A 240 8.80 35.69 -2.00
N LYS A 241 8.88 34.36 -2.06
CA LYS A 241 8.07 33.43 -1.26
C LYS A 241 8.84 32.59 -0.24
N ILE A 242 10.16 32.80 -0.12
CA ILE A 242 10.98 32.09 0.86
C ILE A 242 10.87 32.74 2.25
N GLY A 243 10.60 34.05 2.30
CA GLY A 243 10.59 34.83 3.53
C GLY A 243 12.00 35.20 4.00
N SER A 244 12.10 35.80 5.20
CA SER A 244 13.39 36.07 5.82
C SER A 244 14.09 34.78 6.26
N LEU A 245 15.42 34.83 6.41
CA LEU A 245 16.19 33.67 6.85
C LEU A 245 15.76 33.15 8.24
N SER A 246 15.35 34.05 9.15
CA SER A 246 14.84 33.68 10.48
C SER A 246 13.51 32.92 10.39
N GLU A 247 12.55 33.41 9.59
CA GLU A 247 11.26 32.74 9.39
C GLU A 247 11.46 31.37 8.73
N ALA A 248 12.31 31.30 7.71
CA ALA A 248 12.61 30.05 7.02
C ALA A 248 13.19 28.99 7.96
N ARG A 249 14.14 29.38 8.83
CA ARG A 249 14.72 28.49 9.84
C ARG A 249 13.69 27.99 10.85
N GLU A 250 12.77 28.85 11.28
CA GLU A 250 11.70 28.45 12.20
C GLU A 250 10.74 27.42 11.57
N ILE A 251 10.33 27.67 10.32
CA ILE A 251 9.47 26.74 9.56
C ILE A 251 10.16 25.37 9.43
N ILE A 252 11.44 25.36 9.03
CA ILE A 252 12.22 24.12 8.87
C ILE A 252 12.41 23.41 10.21
N TYR A 253 12.70 24.15 11.29
CA TYR A 253 12.81 23.57 12.62
C TYR A 253 11.53 22.85 13.05
N ASN A 254 10.38 23.51 12.88
CA ASN A 254 9.07 22.92 13.19
C ASN A 254 8.79 21.67 12.32
N ALA A 255 9.13 21.73 11.03
CA ALA A 255 9.01 20.59 10.13
C ALA A 255 9.91 19.42 10.54
N ARG A 256 11.14 19.67 10.99
CA ARG A 256 12.06 18.64 11.52
C ARG A 256 11.46 17.95 12.74
N GLN A 257 10.88 18.71 13.67
CA GLN A 257 10.23 18.15 14.87
C GLN A 257 9.00 17.32 14.51
N LEU A 258 8.20 17.76 13.55
CA LEU A 258 7.07 16.99 13.05
C LEU A 258 7.54 15.67 12.43
N ALA A 259 8.51 15.73 11.51
CA ALA A 259 9.05 14.55 10.84
C ALA A 259 9.70 13.56 11.83
N LYS A 260 10.38 14.01 12.87
CA LYS A 260 10.89 13.12 13.95
C LYS A 260 9.77 12.38 14.68
N ARG A 261 8.58 12.97 14.79
CA ARG A 261 7.43 12.36 15.46
C ARG A 261 6.63 11.45 14.54
N THR A 262 6.47 11.81 13.26
CA THR A 262 5.59 11.09 12.32
C THR A 262 6.32 10.10 11.43
N ALA A 263 7.63 10.26 11.26
CA ALA A 263 8.47 9.52 10.33
C ALA A 263 9.87 9.21 10.91
N PRO A 264 10.01 8.76 12.17
CA PRO A 264 11.31 8.61 12.84
C PRO A 264 12.28 7.65 12.12
N ASN A 265 11.74 6.63 11.44
CA ASN A 265 12.50 5.59 10.75
C ASN A 265 12.60 5.81 9.22
N MET A 266 12.32 7.04 8.75
CA MET A 266 12.34 7.39 7.34
C MET A 266 13.32 8.56 7.10
N PRO A 267 14.63 8.27 6.97
CA PRO A 267 15.68 9.29 6.97
C PRO A 267 15.54 10.33 5.85
N GLN A 268 14.93 9.95 4.72
CA GLN A 268 14.67 10.84 3.59
C GLN A 268 13.84 12.09 3.96
N HIS A 269 13.04 12.04 5.04
CA HIS A 269 12.26 13.19 5.49
C HIS A 269 13.16 14.29 6.09
N GLN A 270 14.16 13.92 6.89
CA GLN A 270 15.13 14.89 7.42
C GLN A 270 16.07 15.37 6.31
N ALA A 271 16.56 14.44 5.48
CA ALA A 271 17.44 14.77 4.36
C ALA A 271 16.80 15.77 3.38
N CYS A 272 15.51 15.62 3.06
CA CYS A 272 14.76 16.58 2.25
C CYS A 272 14.76 17.99 2.86
N LEU A 273 14.57 18.11 4.17
CA LEU A 273 14.62 19.40 4.88
C LEU A 273 16.03 20.00 4.89
N ASP A 274 17.08 19.18 5.03
CA ASP A 274 18.47 19.62 5.00
C ASP A 274 18.90 20.13 3.61
N VAL A 275 18.30 19.59 2.55
CA VAL A 275 18.53 20.01 1.16
C VAL A 275 17.77 21.28 0.83
N ILE A 276 16.54 21.43 1.34
CA ILE A 276 15.79 22.69 1.23
C ILE A 276 16.55 23.82 1.94
N GLU A 277 17.02 23.58 3.17
CA GLU A 277 17.76 24.59 3.94
C GLU A 277 19.03 25.04 3.21
N GLU A 278 19.77 24.10 2.60
CA GLU A 278 20.96 24.42 1.81
C GLU A 278 20.68 25.48 0.74
N GLY A 279 19.64 25.27 -0.05
CA GLY A 279 19.33 26.19 -1.13
C GLY A 279 18.73 27.52 -0.66
N ILE A 280 18.26 27.60 0.58
CA ILE A 280 17.85 28.87 1.20
C ILE A 280 19.08 29.65 1.69
N VAL A 281 20.04 28.97 2.32
CA VAL A 281 21.23 29.60 2.91
C VAL A 281 22.27 29.96 1.85
N HIS A 282 22.52 29.06 0.90
CA HIS A 282 23.62 29.15 -0.05
C HIS A 282 23.17 29.39 -1.50
N GLY A 283 21.85 29.52 -1.72
CA GLY A 283 21.26 29.79 -3.03
C GLY A 283 20.74 28.54 -3.75
N GLY A 284 19.74 28.74 -4.61
CA GLY A 284 18.96 27.62 -5.19
C GLY A 284 19.81 26.60 -5.94
N TYR A 285 20.83 27.05 -6.69
CA TYR A 285 21.72 26.15 -7.43
C TYR A 285 22.58 25.28 -6.51
N ALA A 286 23.10 25.83 -5.40
CA ALA A 286 23.81 25.04 -4.38
C ALA A 286 22.89 23.95 -3.79
N GLY A 287 21.62 24.30 -3.55
CA GLY A 287 20.59 23.34 -3.14
C GLY A 287 20.35 22.23 -4.18
N VAL A 288 20.32 22.55 -5.47
CA VAL A 288 20.18 21.56 -6.56
C VAL A 288 21.37 20.59 -6.58
N LEU A 289 22.59 21.07 -6.40
CA LEU A 289 23.78 20.21 -6.36
C LEU A 289 23.76 19.27 -5.15
N LYS A 290 23.36 19.78 -3.97
CA LYS A 290 23.17 18.95 -2.78
C LYS A 290 22.03 17.95 -2.96
N GLU A 291 20.96 18.33 -3.65
CA GLU A 291 19.84 17.47 -3.98
C GLU A 291 20.29 16.22 -4.73
N VAL A 292 21.04 16.39 -5.82
CA VAL A 292 21.57 15.28 -6.63
C VAL A 292 22.42 14.33 -5.79
N LYS A 293 23.33 14.89 -4.97
CA LYS A 293 24.20 14.08 -4.11
C LYS A 293 23.39 13.23 -3.12
N VAL A 294 22.50 13.88 -2.36
CA VAL A 294 21.71 13.21 -1.31
C VAL A 294 20.71 12.23 -1.91
N PHE A 295 20.16 12.51 -3.09
CA PHE A 295 19.28 11.59 -3.81
C PHE A 295 19.99 10.27 -4.13
N ASN A 296 21.21 10.34 -4.66
CA ASN A 296 22.02 9.16 -5.00
C ASN A 296 22.42 8.34 -3.77
N GLU A 297 22.56 8.96 -2.60
CA GLU A 297 22.77 8.25 -1.34
C GLU A 297 21.49 7.55 -0.87
N LEU A 298 20.35 8.24 -0.92
CA LEU A 298 19.07 7.74 -0.43
C LEU A 298 18.53 6.56 -1.25
N VAL A 299 18.68 6.59 -2.58
CA VAL A 299 18.19 5.51 -3.45
C VAL A 299 18.82 4.16 -3.12
N LEU A 300 20.04 4.12 -2.59
CA LEU A 300 20.70 2.86 -2.20
C LEU A 300 20.31 2.37 -0.79
N SER A 301 19.59 3.18 -0.02
CA SER A 301 19.21 2.85 1.35
C SER A 301 18.21 1.70 1.42
N ASP A 302 18.25 0.92 2.50
CA ASP A 302 17.29 -0.16 2.73
C ASP A 302 15.84 0.35 2.84
N THR A 303 15.66 1.60 3.29
CA THR A 303 14.35 2.27 3.29
C THR A 303 13.81 2.46 1.87
N ALA A 304 14.63 2.93 0.93
CA ALA A 304 14.25 3.07 -0.47
C ALA A 304 13.98 1.70 -1.11
N LYS A 305 14.86 0.73 -0.88
CA LYS A 305 14.67 -0.66 -1.34
C LYS A 305 13.33 -1.24 -0.88
N GLY A 306 13.00 -1.10 0.41
CA GLY A 306 11.74 -1.59 0.98
C GLY A 306 10.49 -0.89 0.42
N LEU A 307 10.50 0.43 0.32
CA LEU A 307 9.35 1.19 -0.21
C LEU A 307 9.13 0.94 -1.70
N VAL A 308 10.20 0.88 -2.49
CA VAL A 308 10.14 0.55 -3.92
C VAL A 308 9.65 -0.89 -4.11
N HIS A 309 10.13 -1.85 -3.32
CA HIS A 309 9.61 -3.23 -3.35
C HIS A 309 8.09 -3.27 -3.12
N ILE A 310 7.59 -2.60 -2.07
CA ILE A 310 6.13 -2.55 -1.79
C ILE A 310 5.36 -1.89 -2.93
N PHE A 311 5.91 -0.85 -3.55
CA PHE A 311 5.28 -0.19 -4.70
C PHE A 311 5.03 -1.15 -5.88
N PHE A 312 5.99 -2.02 -6.19
CA PHE A 312 5.83 -3.04 -7.22
C PHE A 312 4.97 -4.22 -6.75
N ALA A 313 5.17 -4.68 -5.52
CA ALA A 313 4.41 -5.78 -4.93
C ALA A 313 2.90 -5.48 -4.92
N GLN A 314 2.49 -4.25 -4.56
CA GLN A 314 1.08 -3.83 -4.58
C GLN A 314 0.46 -3.81 -5.98
N ARG A 315 1.25 -3.68 -7.05
CA ARG A 315 0.76 -3.86 -8.42
C ARG A 315 0.70 -5.33 -8.79
N ALA A 316 1.66 -6.10 -8.32
CA ALA A 316 1.80 -7.52 -8.59
C ALA A 316 0.57 -8.32 -8.11
N ILE A 317 -0.01 -8.01 -6.94
CA ILE A 317 -1.20 -8.71 -6.39
C ILE A 317 -2.43 -8.68 -7.31
N SER A 318 -2.49 -7.71 -8.25
CA SER A 318 -3.56 -7.62 -9.24
C SER A 318 -3.46 -8.63 -10.38
N LYS A 319 -2.30 -9.29 -10.49
CA LYS A 319 -1.98 -10.34 -11.47
C LYS A 319 -1.91 -11.68 -10.74
N VAL A 320 -2.96 -12.48 -10.89
CA VAL A 320 -3.08 -13.81 -10.31
C VAL A 320 -3.07 -14.84 -11.45
N PRO A 321 -2.07 -15.76 -11.49
CA PRO A 321 -1.99 -16.80 -12.51
C PRO A 321 -3.21 -17.71 -12.50
N LYS A 322 -3.63 -18.19 -13.68
CA LYS A 322 -4.83 -18.99 -13.92
C LYS A 322 -6.16 -18.30 -13.55
N VAL A 323 -6.15 -16.99 -13.37
CA VAL A 323 -7.34 -16.19 -13.01
C VAL A 323 -7.41 -14.95 -13.89
N THR A 324 -6.38 -14.11 -13.82
CA THR A 324 -6.36 -12.80 -14.50
C THR A 324 -5.73 -12.86 -15.90
N ASP A 325 -5.04 -13.95 -16.21
CA ASP A 325 -4.30 -14.22 -17.45
C ASP A 325 -5.05 -15.12 -18.44
N ILE A 326 -6.23 -15.63 -18.07
CA ILE A 326 -7.04 -16.56 -18.89
C ILE A 326 -8.23 -15.87 -19.61
N GLY A 327 -8.23 -14.54 -19.70
CA GLY A 327 -9.22 -13.79 -20.48
C GLY A 327 -10.63 -13.69 -19.87
N LEU A 328 -10.82 -14.04 -18.59
CA LEU A 328 -12.09 -13.88 -17.88
C LEU A 328 -12.48 -12.40 -17.75
N LYS A 329 -13.80 -12.13 -17.79
CA LYS A 329 -14.36 -10.79 -17.57
C LYS A 329 -15.04 -10.74 -16.19
N PRO A 330 -14.80 -9.70 -15.37
CA PRO A 330 -15.50 -9.56 -14.09
C PRO A 330 -17.01 -9.42 -14.28
N ARG A 331 -17.79 -10.19 -13.51
CA ARG A 331 -19.25 -10.04 -13.43
C ARG A 331 -19.59 -8.86 -12.50
N PRO A 332 -20.61 -8.04 -12.83
CA PRO A 332 -21.02 -6.95 -11.97
C PRO A 332 -21.69 -7.47 -10.69
N VAL A 333 -21.24 -6.98 -9.54
CA VAL A 333 -21.86 -7.25 -8.23
C VAL A 333 -22.57 -5.99 -7.77
N LYS A 334 -23.89 -5.99 -7.79
CA LYS A 334 -24.75 -4.82 -7.48
C LYS A 334 -25.48 -4.96 -6.16
N LYS A 335 -25.84 -6.20 -5.76
CA LYS A 335 -26.52 -6.51 -4.50
C LYS A 335 -25.73 -7.55 -3.71
N VAL A 336 -25.36 -7.20 -2.48
CA VAL A 336 -24.63 -8.07 -1.55
C VAL A 336 -25.43 -8.28 -0.28
N ALA A 337 -25.65 -9.53 0.11
CA ALA A 337 -26.21 -9.84 1.42
C ALA A 337 -25.11 -10.07 2.45
N VAL A 338 -25.24 -9.49 3.64
CA VAL A 338 -24.32 -9.67 4.77
C VAL A 338 -25.07 -10.35 5.89
N ILE A 339 -24.58 -11.50 6.35
CA ILE A 339 -25.21 -12.28 7.43
C ILE A 339 -24.45 -12.01 8.73
N GLY A 340 -25.13 -11.42 9.71
CA GLY A 340 -24.57 -10.98 10.99
C GLY A 340 -24.26 -9.49 11.00
N GLY A 341 -24.86 -8.74 11.92
CA GLY A 341 -24.74 -7.29 12.09
C GLY A 341 -23.79 -6.85 13.20
N GLY A 342 -22.96 -7.78 13.70
CA GLY A 342 -21.93 -7.52 14.70
C GLY A 342 -20.79 -6.61 14.20
N LEU A 343 -19.67 -6.61 14.94
CA LEU A 343 -18.52 -5.73 14.64
C LEU A 343 -18.01 -5.87 13.19
N MET A 344 -17.78 -7.12 12.74
CA MET A 344 -17.29 -7.38 11.39
C MET A 344 -18.34 -7.09 10.33
N GLY A 345 -19.54 -7.66 10.45
CA GLY A 345 -20.60 -7.50 9.46
C GLY A 345 -21.04 -6.04 9.27
N SER A 346 -21.16 -5.26 10.35
CA SER A 346 -21.43 -3.82 10.23
C SER A 346 -20.29 -3.06 9.54
N GLY A 347 -19.04 -3.44 9.78
CA GLY A 347 -17.89 -2.87 9.07
C GLY A 347 -17.86 -3.23 7.58
N ILE A 348 -18.17 -4.48 7.24
CA ILE A 348 -18.26 -4.97 5.85
C ILE A 348 -19.38 -4.26 5.11
N ALA A 349 -20.59 -4.21 5.69
CA ALA A 349 -21.72 -3.48 5.14
C ALA A 349 -21.39 -1.99 4.91
N THR A 350 -20.69 -1.36 5.86
CA THR A 350 -20.21 0.02 5.72
C THR A 350 -19.27 0.17 4.50
N ALA A 351 -18.31 -0.74 4.31
CA ALA A 351 -17.38 -0.69 3.17
C ALA A 351 -18.10 -0.84 1.83
N LEU A 352 -19.09 -1.75 1.75
CA LEU A 352 -19.89 -2.01 0.55
C LEU A 352 -20.74 -0.80 0.13
N ILE A 353 -21.49 -0.19 1.07
CA ILE A 353 -22.34 0.97 0.73
C ILE A 353 -21.52 2.21 0.33
N LEU A 354 -20.33 2.40 0.92
CA LEU A 354 -19.40 3.45 0.50
C LEU A 354 -18.83 3.21 -0.91
N GLY A 355 -18.81 1.94 -1.36
CA GLY A 355 -18.54 1.54 -2.73
C GLY A 355 -19.74 1.66 -3.69
N ASN A 356 -20.88 2.20 -3.23
CA ASN A 356 -22.16 2.26 -3.96
C ASN A 356 -22.76 0.88 -4.29
N ILE A 357 -22.58 -0.12 -3.42
CA ILE A 357 -23.20 -1.44 -3.56
C ILE A 357 -24.45 -1.52 -2.67
N ASN A 358 -25.55 -2.10 -3.17
CA ASN A 358 -26.75 -2.33 -2.36
C ASN A 358 -26.48 -3.46 -1.37
N VAL A 359 -26.82 -3.25 -0.11
CA VAL A 359 -26.58 -4.21 0.97
C VAL A 359 -27.86 -4.64 1.65
N VAL A 360 -28.04 -5.94 1.78
CA VAL A 360 -29.07 -6.56 2.63
C VAL A 360 -28.39 -7.09 3.89
N LEU A 361 -28.70 -6.52 5.05
CA LEU A 361 -28.18 -6.98 6.33
C LEU A 361 -29.18 -7.93 6.99
N LYS A 362 -28.80 -9.20 7.13
CA LYS A 362 -29.60 -10.23 7.79
C LYS A 362 -29.12 -10.46 9.22
N GLU A 363 -30.04 -10.43 10.17
CA GLU A 363 -29.79 -10.78 11.57
C GLU A 363 -30.79 -11.83 12.08
N VAL A 364 -30.52 -12.38 13.26
CA VAL A 364 -31.38 -13.39 13.89
C VAL A 364 -32.61 -12.80 14.57
N ASN A 365 -32.53 -11.54 15.00
CA ASN A 365 -33.65 -10.82 15.63
C ASN A 365 -33.56 -9.30 15.40
N SER A 366 -34.66 -8.61 15.69
CA SER A 366 -34.80 -7.17 15.48
C SER A 366 -33.82 -6.33 16.31
N GLU A 367 -33.47 -6.77 17.53
CA GLU A 367 -32.57 -6.04 18.42
C GLU A 367 -31.15 -5.97 17.84
N TYR A 368 -30.59 -7.13 17.46
CA TYR A 368 -29.27 -7.19 16.83
C TYR A 368 -29.25 -6.49 15.48
N LEU A 369 -30.35 -6.59 14.71
CA LEU A 369 -30.48 -5.87 13.45
C LEU A 369 -30.39 -4.36 13.64
N GLN A 370 -31.17 -3.81 14.57
CA GLN A 370 -31.15 -2.37 14.90
C GLN A 370 -29.77 -1.92 15.39
N LYS A 371 -29.09 -2.74 16.22
CA LYS A 371 -27.73 -2.46 16.68
C LYS A 371 -26.72 -2.43 15.52
N GLY A 372 -26.83 -3.35 14.56
CA GLY A 372 -26.01 -3.38 13.35
C GLY A 372 -26.22 -2.14 12.49
N ILE A 373 -27.46 -1.78 12.18
CA ILE A 373 -27.81 -0.57 11.41
C ILE A 373 -27.33 0.71 12.11
N LYS A 374 -27.49 0.80 13.43
CA LYS A 374 -26.99 1.93 14.23
C LYS A 374 -25.46 2.05 14.13
N THR A 375 -24.75 0.94 14.16
CA THR A 375 -23.28 0.90 14.03
C THR A 375 -22.84 1.34 12.64
N ILE A 376 -23.49 0.85 11.58
CA ILE A 376 -23.23 1.27 10.18
C ILE A 376 -23.44 2.79 10.04
N THR A 377 -24.56 3.29 10.55
CA THR A 377 -24.91 4.73 10.53
C THR A 377 -23.84 5.56 11.25
N ALA A 378 -23.40 5.11 12.42
CA ALA A 378 -22.37 5.79 13.20
C ALA A 378 -21.01 5.82 12.46
N ASN A 379 -20.62 4.73 11.79
CA ASN A 379 -19.39 4.68 11.01
C ASN A 379 -19.42 5.71 9.87
N VAL A 380 -20.52 5.76 9.10
CA VAL A 380 -20.70 6.70 7.98
C VAL A 380 -20.70 8.16 8.47
N ARG A 381 -21.49 8.47 9.50
CA ARG A 381 -21.53 9.83 10.09
C ARG A 381 -20.17 10.24 10.67
N GLY A 382 -19.42 9.29 11.23
CA GLY A 382 -18.05 9.52 11.71
C GLY A 382 -17.06 9.88 10.58
N LEU A 383 -17.30 9.47 9.34
CA LEU A 383 -16.50 9.93 8.19
C LEU A 383 -16.86 11.37 7.81
N VAL A 384 -18.14 11.75 7.88
CA VAL A 384 -18.58 13.14 7.65
C VAL A 384 -18.01 14.09 8.70
N ALA A 385 -18.11 13.72 9.98
CA ALA A 385 -17.56 14.51 11.09
C ALA A 385 -16.04 14.77 10.94
N ARG A 386 -15.31 13.82 10.35
CA ARG A 386 -13.88 13.93 10.05
C ARG A 386 -13.57 14.57 8.69
N LYS A 387 -14.58 15.12 8.00
CA LYS A 387 -14.48 15.71 6.65
C LYS A 387 -13.90 14.77 5.59
N LYS A 388 -14.07 13.45 5.78
CA LYS A 388 -13.62 12.41 4.84
C LYS A 388 -14.70 11.99 3.84
N LEU A 389 -15.94 12.43 4.04
CA LEU A 389 -17.09 12.13 3.19
C LEU A 389 -18.03 13.33 3.19
N ALA A 390 -18.58 13.70 2.03
CA ALA A 390 -19.59 14.77 1.95
C ALA A 390 -20.94 14.30 2.48
N GLN A 391 -21.76 15.22 3.02
CA GLN A 391 -23.08 14.89 3.59
C GLN A 391 -23.99 14.18 2.57
N ALA A 392 -24.10 14.71 1.35
CA ALA A 392 -24.92 14.09 0.29
C ALA A 392 -24.44 12.68 -0.09
N GLN A 393 -23.13 12.43 -0.05
CA GLN A 393 -22.57 11.09 -0.31
C GLN A 393 -22.89 10.13 0.84
N ALA A 394 -22.91 10.61 2.08
CA ALA A 394 -23.27 9.83 3.25
C ALA A 394 -24.74 9.39 3.22
N GLU A 395 -25.65 10.31 2.90
CA GLU A 395 -27.08 10.02 2.77
C GLU A 395 -27.35 9.00 1.66
N LYS A 396 -26.72 9.17 0.50
CA LYS A 396 -26.77 8.17 -0.59
C LYS A 396 -26.25 6.81 -0.13
N ALA A 397 -25.14 6.74 0.60
CA ALA A 397 -24.62 5.46 1.08
C ALA A 397 -25.61 4.79 2.05
N LEU A 398 -26.21 5.55 2.97
CA LEU A 398 -27.17 5.02 3.93
C LEU A 398 -28.51 4.60 3.31
N SER A 399 -28.88 5.12 2.13
CA SER A 399 -30.07 4.64 1.42
C SER A 399 -29.88 3.27 0.77
N LEU A 400 -28.64 2.76 0.69
CA LEU A 400 -28.31 1.48 0.05
C LEU A 400 -28.37 0.28 1.03
N ILE A 401 -28.66 0.49 2.31
CA ILE A 401 -28.74 -0.57 3.31
C ILE A 401 -30.19 -0.91 3.66
N LYS A 402 -30.54 -2.20 3.57
CA LYS A 402 -31.85 -2.74 3.99
C LYS A 402 -31.64 -3.84 5.02
N GLY A 403 -32.35 -3.78 6.15
CA GLY A 403 -32.31 -4.81 7.18
C GLY A 403 -33.42 -5.86 7.01
N VAL A 404 -33.10 -7.13 7.24
CA VAL A 404 -34.05 -8.27 7.18
C VAL A 404 -33.77 -9.30 8.28
N LEU A 405 -34.76 -10.14 8.56
CA LEU A 405 -34.64 -11.25 9.53
C LEU A 405 -34.62 -12.63 8.85
N ASP A 406 -35.22 -12.72 7.66
CA ASP A 406 -35.29 -13.93 6.83
C ASP A 406 -34.42 -13.79 5.56
N TYR A 407 -34.50 -14.80 4.68
CA TYR A 407 -33.74 -14.87 3.42
C TYR A 407 -34.53 -14.39 2.19
N SER A 408 -35.70 -13.76 2.34
CA SER A 408 -36.57 -13.38 1.21
C SER A 408 -35.86 -12.49 0.17
N GLU A 409 -34.98 -11.61 0.64
CA GLU A 409 -34.22 -10.64 -0.17
C GLU A 409 -32.95 -11.22 -0.85
N PHE A 410 -32.74 -12.54 -0.81
CA PHE A 410 -31.51 -13.19 -1.32
C PHE A 410 -31.67 -13.74 -2.75
N ARG A 411 -32.89 -13.78 -3.29
CA ARG A 411 -33.20 -14.41 -4.59
C ARG A 411 -32.55 -13.74 -5.81
N ASP A 412 -32.16 -12.48 -5.66
CA ASP A 412 -31.50 -11.63 -6.65
C ASP A 412 -30.12 -11.14 -6.17
N ALA A 413 -29.57 -11.74 -5.09
CA ALA A 413 -28.24 -11.40 -4.61
C ALA A 413 -27.15 -11.89 -5.56
N ASP A 414 -26.15 -11.04 -5.81
CA ASP A 414 -24.96 -11.41 -6.61
C ASP A 414 -23.87 -12.04 -5.74
N MET A 415 -23.88 -11.73 -4.44
CA MET A 415 -22.92 -12.23 -3.46
C MET A 415 -23.53 -12.23 -2.05
N VAL A 416 -23.17 -13.23 -1.25
CA VAL A 416 -23.42 -13.31 0.19
C VAL A 416 -22.09 -13.29 0.93
N ILE A 417 -21.99 -12.54 2.03
CA ILE A 417 -20.86 -12.56 2.96
C ILE A 417 -21.37 -12.95 4.35
N GLU A 418 -20.97 -14.13 4.80
CA GLU A 418 -21.24 -14.63 6.14
C GLU A 418 -20.23 -14.07 7.15
N ALA A 419 -20.71 -13.43 8.21
CA ALA A 419 -19.90 -12.79 9.26
C ALA A 419 -20.46 -13.08 10.68
N VAL A 420 -20.90 -14.31 10.91
CA VAL A 420 -21.34 -14.83 12.21
C VAL A 420 -20.17 -15.44 13.00
N ILE A 421 -20.44 -15.84 14.24
CA ILE A 421 -19.47 -16.43 15.17
C ILE A 421 -18.75 -17.67 14.58
N GLU A 422 -17.54 -17.94 15.08
CA GLU A 422 -16.71 -19.08 14.66
C GLU A 422 -17.29 -20.39 15.20
N ASN A 423 -18.31 -20.92 14.53
CA ASN A 423 -18.95 -22.20 14.83
C ASN A 423 -19.23 -22.97 13.53
N VAL A 424 -18.55 -24.09 13.33
CA VAL A 424 -18.64 -24.89 12.08
C VAL A 424 -20.08 -25.37 11.81
N PRO A 425 -20.80 -26.01 12.74
CA PRO A 425 -22.18 -26.45 12.47
C PRO A 425 -23.12 -25.32 12.06
N LEU A 426 -23.02 -24.15 12.70
CA LEU A 426 -23.81 -22.98 12.35
C LEU A 426 -23.49 -22.46 10.94
N LYS A 427 -22.20 -22.34 10.61
CA LYS A 427 -21.78 -21.89 9.28
C LYS A 427 -22.22 -22.86 8.18
N GLN A 428 -22.05 -24.17 8.40
CA GLN A 428 -22.55 -25.17 7.46
C GLN A 428 -24.06 -25.06 7.23
N LYS A 429 -24.84 -24.87 8.32
CA LYS A 429 -26.30 -24.66 8.21
C LYS A 429 -26.63 -23.43 7.37
N ILE A 430 -25.96 -22.30 7.63
CA ILE A 430 -26.14 -21.07 6.86
C ILE A 430 -25.80 -21.30 5.39
N PHE A 431 -24.71 -21.98 5.08
CA PHE A 431 -24.29 -22.26 3.69
C PHE A 431 -25.30 -23.13 2.94
N SER A 432 -25.90 -24.13 3.60
CA SER A 432 -26.99 -24.92 3.02
C SER A 432 -28.26 -24.09 2.78
N GLU A 433 -28.61 -23.20 3.70
CA GLU A 433 -29.78 -22.31 3.55
C GLU A 433 -29.58 -21.34 2.37
N ILE A 434 -28.42 -20.67 2.29
CA ILE A 434 -28.15 -19.71 1.20
C ILE A 434 -27.98 -20.38 -0.16
N GLU A 435 -27.44 -21.61 -0.23
CA GLU A 435 -27.39 -22.38 -1.48
C GLU A 435 -28.80 -22.60 -2.05
N SER A 436 -29.78 -22.88 -1.17
CA SER A 436 -31.15 -23.17 -1.60
C SER A 436 -31.93 -21.95 -2.09
N VAL A 437 -31.60 -20.76 -1.58
CA VAL A 437 -32.36 -19.51 -1.84
C VAL A 437 -31.69 -18.63 -2.89
N CYS A 438 -30.36 -18.60 -2.92
CA CYS A 438 -29.61 -17.73 -3.82
C CYS A 438 -29.57 -18.28 -5.26
N PRO A 439 -29.54 -17.40 -6.27
CA PRO A 439 -29.43 -17.84 -7.66
C PRO A 439 -28.07 -18.54 -7.91
N PRO A 440 -27.95 -19.40 -8.94
CA PRO A 440 -26.73 -20.17 -9.19
C PRO A 440 -25.46 -19.32 -9.40
N HIS A 441 -25.61 -18.09 -9.89
CA HIS A 441 -24.47 -17.20 -10.12
C HIS A 441 -23.93 -16.53 -8.85
N CYS A 442 -24.71 -16.52 -7.76
CA CYS A 442 -24.40 -15.82 -6.52
C CYS A 442 -23.15 -16.39 -5.83
N ILE A 443 -22.21 -15.54 -5.48
CA ILE A 443 -20.98 -15.92 -4.75
C ILE A 443 -21.31 -16.17 -3.28
N LEU A 444 -20.82 -17.29 -2.72
CA LEU A 444 -21.05 -17.66 -1.32
C LEU A 444 -19.75 -17.46 -0.53
N ALA A 445 -19.61 -16.30 0.12
CA ALA A 445 -18.40 -15.94 0.85
C ALA A 445 -18.54 -16.05 2.36
N THR A 446 -17.45 -16.42 3.03
CA THR A 446 -17.33 -16.36 4.51
C THR A 446 -16.20 -15.43 4.94
N ASN A 447 -16.41 -14.69 6.03
CA ASN A 447 -15.41 -13.86 6.70
C ASN A 447 -14.73 -14.61 7.87
N THR A 448 -14.83 -15.94 7.95
CA THR A 448 -14.07 -16.70 8.95
C THR A 448 -12.57 -16.37 8.91
N SER A 449 -11.90 -16.51 10.04
CA SER A 449 -10.50 -16.14 10.27
C SER A 449 -9.59 -17.35 10.55
N THR A 450 -10.16 -18.48 10.93
CA THR A 450 -9.42 -19.70 11.32
C THR A 450 -10.04 -21.00 10.82
N ILE A 451 -11.31 -21.02 10.41
CA ILE A 451 -12.00 -22.23 9.99
C ILE A 451 -11.64 -22.58 8.55
N ASP A 452 -11.36 -23.87 8.31
CA ASP A 452 -11.16 -24.44 6.97
C ASP A 452 -12.43 -24.27 6.11
N LEU A 453 -12.29 -23.60 4.95
CA LEU A 453 -13.40 -23.37 4.01
C LEU A 453 -13.99 -24.67 3.43
N ASN A 454 -13.22 -25.75 3.34
CA ASN A 454 -13.72 -27.05 2.92
C ASN A 454 -14.75 -27.58 3.90
N LEU A 455 -14.55 -27.37 5.21
CA LEU A 455 -15.53 -27.72 6.24
C LEU A 455 -16.79 -26.85 6.12
N VAL A 456 -16.64 -25.56 5.84
CA VAL A 456 -17.78 -24.65 5.63
C VAL A 456 -18.65 -25.10 4.44
N GLY A 457 -18.02 -25.46 3.32
CA GLY A 457 -18.69 -25.88 2.08
C GLY A 457 -19.07 -27.37 2.02
N GLU A 458 -18.77 -28.17 3.04
CA GLU A 458 -18.91 -29.64 3.01
C GLU A 458 -20.34 -30.11 2.70
N LYS A 459 -21.34 -29.40 3.23
CA LYS A 459 -22.77 -29.79 3.14
C LYS A 459 -23.51 -29.19 1.94
N ILE A 460 -22.79 -28.62 0.98
CA ILE A 460 -23.38 -28.01 -0.23
C ILE A 460 -22.74 -28.56 -1.50
N LYS A 461 -23.50 -28.49 -2.61
CA LYS A 461 -23.06 -29.01 -3.91
C LYS A 461 -22.25 -27.98 -4.70
N SER A 462 -22.58 -26.70 -4.54
CA SER A 462 -22.02 -25.58 -5.28
C SER A 462 -20.69 -25.08 -4.69
N GLN A 463 -19.74 -25.98 -4.45
CA GLN A 463 -18.46 -25.64 -3.79
C GLN A 463 -17.56 -24.76 -4.67
N ASP A 464 -17.82 -24.70 -5.98
CA ASP A 464 -17.12 -23.87 -6.96
C ASP A 464 -17.35 -22.36 -6.79
N ARG A 465 -18.42 -21.99 -6.07
CA ARG A 465 -18.76 -20.61 -5.70
C ARG A 465 -18.56 -20.27 -4.23
N VAL A 466 -17.94 -21.17 -3.46
CA VAL A 466 -17.51 -20.93 -2.07
C VAL A 466 -16.14 -20.25 -2.06
N ILE A 467 -16.02 -19.16 -1.32
CA ILE A 467 -14.77 -18.39 -1.20
C ILE A 467 -14.64 -17.72 0.16
N GLY A 468 -13.43 -17.43 0.61
CA GLY A 468 -13.20 -16.60 1.79
C GLY A 468 -13.08 -15.14 1.38
N ALA A 469 -13.84 -14.28 2.02
CA ALA A 469 -13.71 -12.83 1.96
C ALA A 469 -13.27 -12.36 3.36
N HIS A 470 -12.00 -12.59 3.69
CA HIS A 470 -11.47 -12.32 5.03
C HIS A 470 -11.07 -10.84 5.15
N PHE A 471 -11.93 -10.08 5.82
CA PHE A 471 -11.71 -8.68 6.17
C PHE A 471 -10.99 -8.55 7.52
N PHE A 472 -10.21 -7.48 7.66
CA PHE A 472 -9.50 -7.15 8.90
C PHE A 472 -10.26 -6.09 9.69
N SER A 473 -10.39 -6.28 11.01
CA SER A 473 -11.11 -5.34 11.87
C SER A 473 -10.31 -4.07 12.14
N PRO A 474 -10.92 -2.86 12.04
CA PRO A 474 -12.27 -2.58 11.55
C PRO A 474 -12.37 -2.67 10.02
N ALA A 475 -13.35 -3.43 9.51
CA ALA A 475 -13.44 -3.80 8.09
C ALA A 475 -13.59 -2.63 7.10
N HIS A 476 -14.14 -1.48 7.51
CA HIS A 476 -14.24 -0.28 6.65
C HIS A 476 -12.97 0.59 6.68
N VAL A 477 -12.02 0.30 7.57
CA VAL A 477 -10.77 1.05 7.75
C VAL A 477 -9.59 0.28 7.17
N MET A 478 -9.45 -1.00 7.53
CA MET A 478 -8.28 -1.80 7.16
C MET A 478 -8.21 -2.07 5.65
N PRO A 479 -7.09 -1.83 4.97
CA PRO A 479 -7.03 -1.85 3.50
C PRO A 479 -7.00 -3.26 2.90
N LEU A 480 -6.55 -4.27 3.65
CA LEU A 480 -6.41 -5.64 3.16
C LEU A 480 -7.76 -6.36 3.06
N LEU A 481 -7.90 -7.16 2.00
CA LEU A 481 -8.90 -8.21 1.86
C LEU A 481 -8.18 -9.50 1.46
N GLU A 482 -8.15 -10.51 2.33
CA GLU A 482 -7.66 -11.83 1.95
C GLU A 482 -8.76 -12.59 1.23
N ILE A 483 -8.49 -12.98 -0.01
CA ILE A 483 -9.36 -13.81 -0.84
C ILE A 483 -8.88 -15.25 -0.71
N VAL A 484 -9.56 -16.02 0.13
CA VAL A 484 -9.15 -17.39 0.45
C VAL A 484 -9.82 -18.34 -0.54
N ARG A 485 -9.02 -19.05 -1.34
CA ARG A 485 -9.53 -20.04 -2.30
C ARG A 485 -9.34 -21.46 -1.79
N THR A 486 -10.30 -22.33 -2.08
CA THR A 486 -10.14 -23.78 -2.01
C THR A 486 -9.66 -24.31 -3.37
N GLU A 487 -9.43 -25.62 -3.46
CA GLU A 487 -9.14 -26.27 -4.75
C GLU A 487 -10.34 -26.24 -5.71
N LYS A 488 -11.56 -26.13 -5.17
CA LYS A 488 -12.81 -26.15 -5.94
C LYS A 488 -13.26 -24.75 -6.37
N THR A 489 -12.86 -23.70 -5.65
CA THR A 489 -13.23 -22.31 -5.95
C THR A 489 -12.88 -21.95 -7.40
N SER A 490 -13.87 -21.53 -8.18
CA SER A 490 -13.69 -21.19 -9.59
C SER A 490 -12.90 -19.88 -9.78
N ALA A 491 -12.13 -19.81 -10.87
CA ALA A 491 -11.38 -18.61 -11.23
C ALA A 491 -12.27 -17.38 -11.43
N GLN A 492 -13.51 -17.57 -11.93
CA GLN A 492 -14.47 -16.48 -12.10
C GLN A 492 -14.85 -15.84 -10.74
N VAL A 493 -15.09 -16.65 -9.72
CA VAL A 493 -15.47 -16.16 -8.38
C VAL A 493 -14.32 -15.40 -7.72
N ILE A 494 -13.08 -15.86 -7.91
CA ILE A 494 -11.87 -15.14 -7.45
C ILE A 494 -11.78 -13.79 -8.15
N LEU A 495 -11.92 -13.73 -9.48
CA LEU A 495 -11.85 -12.49 -10.25
C LEU A 495 -12.94 -11.48 -9.84
N ASP A 496 -14.15 -11.95 -9.63
CA ASP A 496 -15.27 -11.11 -9.23
C ASP A 496 -15.03 -10.51 -7.85
N LEU A 497 -14.58 -11.31 -6.87
CA LEU A 497 -14.27 -10.81 -5.53
C LEU A 497 -13.06 -9.87 -5.52
N MET A 498 -12.04 -10.12 -6.35
CA MET A 498 -10.95 -9.17 -6.57
C MET A 498 -11.48 -7.82 -7.09
N THR A 499 -12.47 -7.86 -7.98
CA THR A 499 -13.09 -6.67 -8.55
C THR A 499 -13.92 -5.92 -7.52
N VAL A 500 -14.74 -6.64 -6.72
CA VAL A 500 -15.46 -6.06 -5.59
C VAL A 500 -14.48 -5.40 -4.62
N GLY A 501 -13.40 -6.08 -4.24
CA GLY A 501 -12.35 -5.54 -3.39
C GLY A 501 -11.82 -4.19 -3.90
N LYS A 502 -11.49 -4.10 -5.19
CA LYS A 502 -11.06 -2.83 -5.82
C LYS A 502 -12.13 -1.74 -5.76
N VAL A 503 -13.40 -2.08 -6.04
CA VAL A 503 -14.54 -1.14 -5.99
C VAL A 503 -14.71 -0.54 -4.60
N ILE A 504 -14.59 -1.36 -3.55
CA ILE A 504 -14.65 -0.90 -2.15
C ILE A 504 -13.31 -0.39 -1.60
N LYS A 505 -12.35 -0.09 -2.49
CA LYS A 505 -11.02 0.46 -2.15
C LYS A 505 -10.20 -0.41 -1.19
N LYS A 506 -10.37 -1.73 -1.27
CA LYS A 506 -9.50 -2.73 -0.64
C LYS A 506 -8.42 -3.19 -1.61
N SER A 507 -7.36 -3.75 -1.04
CA SER A 507 -6.30 -4.45 -1.76
C SER A 507 -6.53 -5.95 -1.63
N PRO A 508 -7.07 -6.62 -2.65
CA PRO A 508 -7.31 -8.05 -2.61
C PRO A 508 -6.01 -8.83 -2.77
N VAL A 509 -5.72 -9.74 -1.84
CA VAL A 509 -4.61 -10.70 -1.94
C VAL A 509 -5.19 -12.11 -1.95
N VAL A 510 -4.90 -12.87 -3.01
CA VAL A 510 -5.40 -14.25 -3.15
C VAL A 510 -4.49 -15.20 -2.38
N VAL A 511 -5.08 -15.98 -1.49
CA VAL A 511 -4.38 -16.92 -0.60
C VAL A 511 -5.06 -18.29 -0.61
N GLY A 512 -4.30 -19.32 -0.31
CA GLY A 512 -4.78 -20.68 -0.14
C GLY A 512 -5.47 -20.88 1.21
N ASN A 513 -6.39 -21.82 1.24
CA ASN A 513 -7.10 -22.23 2.44
C ASN A 513 -6.18 -23.00 3.42
N CYS A 514 -6.02 -22.49 4.64
CA CYS A 514 -5.38 -23.14 5.77
C CYS A 514 -5.78 -22.42 7.08
N THR A 515 -5.52 -23.02 8.24
CA THR A 515 -5.81 -22.38 9.54
C THR A 515 -5.03 -21.06 9.67
N GLY A 516 -5.75 -19.95 9.76
CA GLY A 516 -5.19 -18.60 9.85
C GLY A 516 -4.72 -17.99 8.51
N PHE A 517 -4.95 -18.68 7.39
CA PHE A 517 -4.62 -18.23 6.02
C PHE A 517 -3.17 -17.77 5.87
N ALA A 518 -2.91 -16.64 5.21
CA ALA A 518 -1.54 -16.14 5.06
C ALA A 518 -1.16 -15.26 6.25
N VAL A 519 -1.99 -14.27 6.59
CA VAL A 519 -1.64 -13.23 7.54
C VAL A 519 -1.67 -13.71 9.00
N ASN A 520 -2.81 -14.22 9.49
CA ASN A 520 -2.92 -14.65 10.89
C ASN A 520 -1.97 -15.81 11.19
N ARG A 521 -1.82 -16.74 10.24
CA ARG A 521 -0.86 -17.86 10.35
C ARG A 521 0.57 -17.36 10.44
N THR A 522 1.01 -16.49 9.54
CA THR A 522 2.39 -15.98 9.58
C THR A 522 2.69 -15.29 10.90
N PHE A 523 1.69 -14.63 11.49
CA PHE A 523 1.87 -13.78 12.66
C PHE A 523 1.55 -14.44 14.01
N PHE A 524 0.95 -15.63 14.07
CA PHE A 524 0.69 -16.29 15.36
C PHE A 524 1.94 -16.46 16.25
N PRO A 525 3.16 -16.70 15.70
CA PRO A 525 4.38 -16.80 16.51
C PRO A 525 4.80 -15.48 17.16
N TYR A 526 4.33 -14.33 16.67
CA TYR A 526 4.72 -13.00 17.16
C TYR A 526 4.45 -12.82 18.66
N THR A 527 3.21 -13.10 19.08
CA THR A 527 2.83 -13.00 20.51
C THR A 527 3.49 -14.10 21.34
N GLN A 528 3.69 -15.28 20.77
CA GLN A 528 4.31 -16.41 21.47
C GLN A 528 5.80 -16.18 21.73
N GLY A 529 6.54 -15.62 20.77
CA GLY A 529 7.94 -15.22 20.97
C GLY A 529 8.10 -14.16 22.06
N ALA A 530 7.17 -13.20 22.13
CA ALA A 530 7.14 -12.20 23.20
C ALA A 530 6.84 -12.83 24.58
N GLN A 531 5.92 -13.79 24.64
CA GLN A 531 5.62 -14.53 25.87
C GLN A 531 6.81 -15.37 26.34
N ILE A 532 7.57 -15.98 25.42
CA ILE A 532 8.80 -16.70 25.81
C ILE A 532 9.81 -15.72 26.43
N LEU A 533 10.04 -14.55 25.84
CA LEU A 533 10.91 -13.53 26.42
C LEU A 533 10.43 -13.08 27.81
N LEU A 534 9.13 -12.89 28.00
CA LEU A 534 8.53 -12.61 29.31
C LEU A 534 8.88 -13.70 30.34
N HIS A 535 8.76 -14.96 29.94
CA HIS A 535 9.09 -16.13 30.77
C HIS A 535 10.58 -16.37 30.95
N LEU A 536 11.43 -15.73 30.15
CA LEU A 536 12.88 -15.66 30.34
C LEU A 536 13.28 -14.45 31.22
N GLY A 537 12.30 -13.72 31.76
CA GLY A 537 12.52 -12.61 32.68
C GLY A 537 12.77 -11.26 32.02
N VAL A 538 12.45 -11.10 30.74
CA VAL A 538 12.58 -9.81 30.03
C VAL A 538 11.37 -8.92 30.34
N ASP A 539 11.64 -7.65 30.67
CA ASP A 539 10.60 -6.65 30.94
C ASP A 539 9.65 -6.46 29.75
N LEU A 540 8.35 -6.57 30.00
CA LEU A 540 7.30 -6.51 28.98
C LEU A 540 7.21 -5.11 28.33
N PHE A 541 7.44 -4.05 29.10
CA PHE A 541 7.33 -2.68 28.61
C PHE A 541 8.52 -2.33 27.72
N ARG A 542 9.71 -2.87 28.01
CA ARG A 542 10.88 -2.85 27.13
C ARG A 542 10.59 -3.58 25.82
N ILE A 543 10.00 -4.78 25.88
CA ILE A 543 9.60 -5.55 24.67
C ILE A 543 8.68 -4.70 23.77
N ASP A 544 7.57 -4.21 24.33
CA ASP A 544 6.60 -3.44 23.55
C ASP A 544 7.21 -2.17 22.96
N ARG A 545 8.03 -1.43 23.73
CA ARG A 545 8.72 -0.22 23.26
C ARG A 545 9.68 -0.51 22.10
N LEU A 546 10.42 -1.61 22.17
CA LEU A 546 11.38 -1.99 21.11
C LEU A 546 10.66 -2.36 19.82
N ILE A 547 9.54 -3.08 19.91
CA ILE A 547 8.73 -3.41 18.73
C ILE A 547 8.07 -2.17 18.13
N SER A 548 7.59 -1.24 18.97
CA SER A 548 7.10 0.05 18.48
C SER A 548 8.21 0.89 17.83
N SER A 549 9.42 0.86 18.39
CA SER A 549 10.58 1.57 17.82
C SER A 549 11.04 0.95 16.50
N PHE A 550 10.93 -0.37 16.35
CA PHE A 550 11.17 -1.07 15.09
C PHE A 550 10.23 -0.59 13.98
N GLY A 551 8.98 -0.25 14.33
CA GLY A 551 8.00 0.41 13.47
C GLY A 551 6.58 -0.11 13.55
N LEU A 552 6.32 -1.19 14.30
CA LEU A 552 4.97 -1.73 14.43
C LEU A 552 4.10 -0.77 15.27
N PRO A 553 2.82 -0.54 14.94
CA PRO A 553 2.01 0.46 15.65
C PRO A 553 1.85 0.20 17.16
N MET A 554 1.90 -1.06 17.58
CA MET A 554 1.75 -1.51 18.96
C MET A 554 2.65 -2.73 19.21
N GLY A 555 3.18 -2.81 20.43
CA GLY A 555 3.88 -3.99 20.90
C GLY A 555 2.94 -5.20 21.09
N PRO A 556 3.48 -6.42 21.19
CA PRO A 556 2.70 -7.66 21.31
C PRO A 556 1.73 -7.67 22.51
N PHE A 557 2.11 -7.13 23.67
CA PHE A 557 1.25 -7.15 24.85
C PHE A 557 0.11 -6.13 24.74
N GLN A 558 0.43 -4.90 24.32
CA GLN A 558 -0.59 -3.89 24.01
C GLN A 558 -1.56 -4.33 22.90
N LEU A 559 -1.07 -5.06 21.89
CA LEU A 559 -1.92 -5.63 20.85
C LEU A 559 -2.87 -6.69 21.41
N GLN A 560 -2.39 -7.56 22.31
CA GLN A 560 -3.22 -8.57 22.97
C GLN A 560 -4.31 -7.94 23.86
N ASP A 561 -3.99 -6.86 24.57
CA ASP A 561 -4.97 -6.07 25.33
C ASP A 561 -6.07 -5.47 24.44
N LEU A 562 -5.72 -5.04 23.22
CA LEU A 562 -6.67 -4.48 22.26
C LEU A 562 -7.53 -5.55 21.59
N ALA A 563 -6.93 -6.67 21.20
CA ALA A 563 -7.63 -7.78 20.53
C ALA A 563 -8.64 -8.47 21.48
N GLY A 564 -8.33 -8.51 22.77
CA GLY A 564 -9.15 -9.11 23.80
C GLY A 564 -8.74 -10.55 24.13
N TYR A 565 -8.71 -10.86 25.41
CA TYR A 565 -8.13 -12.12 25.90
C TYR A 565 -8.97 -13.36 25.55
N GLY A 566 -10.30 -13.23 25.51
CA GLY A 566 -11.17 -14.33 25.06
C GLY A 566 -10.87 -14.76 23.63
N VAL A 567 -10.61 -13.80 22.74
CA VAL A 567 -10.20 -14.07 21.34
C VAL A 567 -8.82 -14.72 21.33
N ALA A 568 -7.86 -14.19 22.11
CA ALA A 568 -6.51 -14.74 22.19
C ALA A 568 -6.50 -16.21 22.65
N VAL A 569 -7.31 -16.57 23.66
CA VAL A 569 -7.43 -17.96 24.15
C VAL A 569 -8.08 -18.87 23.10
N ALA A 570 -9.15 -18.42 22.44
CA ALA A 570 -9.84 -19.21 21.42
C ALA A 570 -8.91 -19.47 20.21
N VAL A 571 -8.34 -18.42 19.64
CA VAL A 571 -7.43 -18.51 18.48
C VAL A 571 -6.15 -19.27 18.84
N GLY A 572 -5.62 -19.09 20.05
CA GLY A 572 -4.46 -19.84 20.52
C GLY A 572 -4.69 -21.35 20.57
N LYS A 573 -5.91 -21.80 20.92
CA LYS A 573 -6.28 -23.23 20.87
C LYS A 573 -6.33 -23.76 19.44
N GLU A 574 -6.93 -22.99 18.52
CA GLU A 574 -6.98 -23.38 17.09
C GLU A 574 -5.57 -23.58 16.51
N PHE A 575 -4.66 -22.64 16.76
CA PHE A 575 -3.26 -22.79 16.31
C PHE A 575 -2.52 -23.93 17.01
N ALA A 576 -2.75 -24.14 18.31
CA ALA A 576 -2.13 -25.26 19.04
C ALA A 576 -2.62 -26.62 18.50
N ASN A 577 -3.88 -26.72 18.10
CA ASN A 577 -4.43 -27.92 17.47
C ASN A 577 -3.88 -28.12 16.05
N ALA A 578 -3.76 -27.05 15.27
CA ALA A 578 -3.28 -27.11 13.89
C ALA A 578 -1.75 -27.32 13.78
N PHE A 579 -0.98 -26.73 14.69
CA PHE A 579 0.49 -26.71 14.65
C PHE A 579 1.11 -27.05 16.02
N PRO A 580 0.83 -28.24 16.60
CA PRO A 580 1.27 -28.61 17.95
C PRO A 580 2.79 -28.69 18.09
N ASP A 581 3.52 -28.92 16.99
CA ASP A 581 4.97 -29.04 16.96
C ASP A 581 5.71 -27.70 17.11
N ARG A 582 5.01 -26.57 16.92
CA ARG A 582 5.63 -25.24 16.82
C ARG A 582 4.81 -24.12 17.45
N THR A 583 4.04 -24.47 18.48
CA THR A 583 3.33 -23.48 19.32
C THR A 583 3.89 -23.47 20.73
N PHE A 584 3.84 -22.29 21.35
CA PHE A 584 4.17 -22.09 22.76
C PHE A 584 2.92 -21.61 23.50
N ARG A 585 2.59 -22.29 24.61
CA ARG A 585 1.41 -21.97 25.42
C ARG A 585 1.82 -21.35 26.75
N SER A 586 1.48 -20.09 26.93
CA SER A 586 1.67 -19.36 28.18
C SER A 586 0.39 -19.37 29.03
N PRO A 587 0.48 -19.53 30.38
CA PRO A 587 -0.66 -19.36 31.27
C PRO A 587 -0.97 -17.89 31.59
N ILE A 588 -0.20 -16.92 31.09
CA ILE A 588 -0.31 -15.51 31.48
C ILE A 588 -1.70 -14.92 31.24
N VAL A 589 -2.30 -15.21 30.08
CA VAL A 589 -3.62 -14.68 29.70
C VAL A 589 -4.71 -15.24 30.62
N ASP A 590 -4.64 -16.54 30.94
CA ASP A 590 -5.59 -17.17 31.87
C ASP A 590 -5.47 -16.57 33.28
N LEU A 591 -4.25 -16.29 33.75
CA LEU A 591 -4.01 -15.64 35.03
C LEU A 591 -4.52 -14.19 35.05
N LEU A 592 -4.33 -13.45 33.96
CA LEU A 592 -4.85 -12.08 33.82
C LEU A 592 -6.38 -12.07 33.88
N ILE A 593 -7.06 -12.96 33.16
CA ILE A 593 -8.51 -13.12 33.23
C ILE A 593 -8.95 -13.42 34.67
N LYS A 594 -8.29 -14.38 35.34
CA LYS A 594 -8.59 -14.75 36.75
C LYS A 594 -8.39 -13.58 37.72
N SER A 595 -7.45 -12.68 37.43
CA SER A 595 -7.21 -11.46 38.22
C SER A 595 -8.20 -10.32 37.93
N GLY A 596 -9.19 -10.52 37.05
CA GLY A 596 -10.15 -9.50 36.65
C GLY A 596 -9.63 -8.54 35.58
N ARG A 597 -8.52 -8.85 34.90
CA ARG A 597 -7.98 -8.07 33.78
C ARG A 597 -8.45 -8.64 32.44
N ASN A 598 -9.02 -7.80 31.58
CA ASN A 598 -9.52 -8.22 30.25
C ASN A 598 -9.14 -7.21 29.15
N GLY A 599 -7.95 -6.59 29.30
CA GLY A 599 -7.41 -5.65 28.33
C GLY A 599 -8.23 -4.37 28.24
N LYS A 600 -8.37 -3.86 27.02
CA LYS A 600 -9.08 -2.60 26.75
C LYS A 600 -10.58 -2.70 27.05
N ASN A 601 -11.16 -3.90 27.04
CA ASN A 601 -12.61 -4.10 27.22
C ASN A 601 -13.11 -3.63 28.59
N ASN A 602 -12.33 -3.82 29.65
CA ASN A 602 -12.65 -3.34 31.00
C ASN A 602 -11.64 -2.29 31.52
N GLY A 603 -10.79 -1.76 30.63
CA GLY A 603 -9.83 -0.71 30.94
C GLY A 603 -8.54 -1.18 31.61
N LYS A 604 -8.35 -2.49 31.85
CA LYS A 604 -7.18 -3.03 32.57
C LYS A 604 -6.71 -4.36 31.97
N GLY A 605 -5.47 -4.38 31.47
CA GLY A 605 -4.77 -5.54 30.94
C GLY A 605 -3.32 -5.59 31.43
N TYR A 606 -2.37 -5.75 30.51
CA TYR A 606 -0.96 -5.43 30.76
C TYR A 606 -0.76 -3.93 31.01
N TYR A 607 -1.63 -3.11 30.41
CA TYR A 607 -1.69 -1.66 30.59
C TYR A 607 -3.01 -1.21 31.21
N VAL A 608 -3.03 0.02 31.74
CA VAL A 608 -4.28 0.72 32.07
C VAL A 608 -4.73 1.58 30.90
N TYR A 609 -6.01 1.50 30.56
CA TYR A 609 -6.66 2.24 29.49
C TYR A 609 -7.70 3.21 30.05
N GLU A 610 -7.35 4.49 30.04
CA GLU A 610 -8.26 5.58 30.38
C GLU A 610 -8.84 6.20 29.11
N LYS A 611 -10.12 6.57 29.13
CA LYS A 611 -10.80 7.17 27.98
C LYS A 611 -10.12 8.48 27.59
N GLY A 612 -9.64 8.57 26.35
CA GLY A 612 -9.00 9.77 25.80
C GLY A 612 -7.49 9.87 26.06
N SER A 613 -6.90 8.92 26.78
CA SER A 613 -5.47 8.91 27.12
C SER A 613 -4.72 7.81 26.36
N LYS A 614 -3.39 7.98 26.25
CA LYS A 614 -2.50 6.88 25.85
C LYS A 614 -2.47 5.82 26.96
N PRO A 615 -2.32 4.52 26.61
CA PRO A 615 -2.19 3.48 27.62
C PRO A 615 -0.95 3.70 28.48
N LYS A 616 -1.08 3.40 29.77
CA LYS A 616 -0.02 3.59 30.77
C LYS A 616 0.44 2.24 31.29
N PRO A 617 1.76 2.00 31.44
CA PRO A 617 2.30 0.83 32.11
C PRO A 617 1.67 0.63 33.49
N ASP A 618 1.33 -0.61 33.84
CA ASP A 618 0.69 -0.95 35.12
C ASP A 618 1.57 -1.89 35.96
N PRO A 619 2.32 -1.40 36.96
CA PRO A 619 3.15 -2.25 37.81
C PRO A 619 2.37 -3.33 38.57
N GLN A 620 1.05 -3.18 38.75
CA GLN A 620 0.23 -4.20 39.44
C GLN A 620 0.05 -5.48 38.62
N VAL A 621 0.54 -5.52 37.38
CA VAL A 621 0.59 -6.75 36.56
C VAL A 621 1.79 -7.63 36.91
N LEU A 622 2.84 -7.06 37.52
CA LEU A 622 4.10 -7.77 37.78
C LEU A 622 3.95 -9.03 38.66
N PRO A 623 3.16 -9.02 39.76
CA PRO A 623 2.98 -10.24 40.56
C PRO A 623 2.30 -11.39 39.78
N ILE A 624 1.45 -11.05 38.81
CA ILE A 624 0.78 -12.03 37.94
C ILE A 624 1.79 -12.64 36.96
N ILE A 625 2.71 -11.82 36.45
CA ILE A 625 3.80 -12.26 35.58
C ILE A 625 4.78 -13.14 36.34
N GLU A 626 5.15 -12.76 37.57
CA GLU A 626 6.00 -13.59 38.43
C GLU A 626 5.39 -14.97 38.67
N GLU A 627 4.09 -15.03 38.96
CA GLU A 627 3.38 -16.30 39.08
C GLU A 627 3.39 -17.09 37.77
N SER A 628 3.12 -16.43 36.64
CA SER A 628 3.18 -17.07 35.31
C SER A 628 4.57 -17.64 35.01
N ASN A 629 5.62 -16.89 35.35
CA ASN A 629 7.01 -17.29 35.17
C ASN A 629 7.37 -18.50 36.06
N ARG A 630 6.86 -18.55 37.30
CA ARG A 630 7.01 -19.73 38.18
C ARG A 630 6.36 -20.98 37.60
N LEU A 631 5.17 -20.86 37.01
CA LEU A 631 4.45 -22.00 36.42
C LEU A 631 5.14 -22.55 35.16
N VAL A 632 5.71 -21.67 34.34
CA VAL A 632 6.38 -22.05 33.08
C VAL A 632 7.82 -22.54 33.33
N ASN A 633 8.55 -21.92 34.25
CA ASN A 633 9.86 -22.33 34.74
C ASN A 633 10.93 -22.62 33.65
N ILE A 634 11.09 -21.72 32.68
CA ILE A 634 12.10 -21.85 31.60
C ILE A 634 13.34 -20.96 31.77
N MET A 635 13.44 -20.19 32.86
CA MET A 635 14.62 -19.36 33.15
C MET A 635 15.86 -20.21 33.45
N PRO A 636 16.98 -20.04 32.72
CA PRO A 636 18.21 -20.77 33.01
C PRO A 636 18.71 -20.48 34.44
N GLY A 637 18.82 -21.52 35.26
CA GLY A 637 19.21 -21.38 36.67
C GLY A 637 18.24 -20.55 37.52
N GLY A 638 16.98 -20.40 37.08
CA GLY A 638 15.95 -19.63 37.78
C GLY A 638 16.16 -18.11 37.75
N LYS A 639 17.04 -17.60 36.87
CA LYS A 639 17.37 -16.17 36.79
C LYS A 639 16.96 -15.57 35.44
N PRO A 640 16.58 -14.27 35.41
CA PRO A 640 16.35 -13.55 34.16
C PRO A 640 17.58 -13.61 33.24
N ILE A 641 17.33 -13.74 31.93
CA ILE A 641 18.41 -13.76 30.94
C ILE A 641 18.97 -12.35 30.69
N THR A 642 20.25 -12.28 30.32
CA THR A 642 20.85 -11.08 29.73
C THR A 642 20.73 -11.16 28.22
N ILE A 643 20.16 -10.13 27.60
CA ILE A 643 19.86 -10.11 26.17
C ILE A 643 19.88 -8.67 25.63
N THR A 644 20.37 -8.51 24.40
CA THR A 644 20.43 -7.20 23.72
C THR A 644 19.05 -6.77 23.21
N ASP A 645 18.87 -5.47 22.96
CA ASP A 645 17.64 -4.93 22.36
C ASP A 645 17.38 -5.51 20.96
N GLN A 646 18.45 -5.73 20.19
CA GLN A 646 18.37 -6.35 18.87
C GLN A 646 17.89 -7.80 18.97
N GLU A 647 18.49 -8.61 19.86
CA GLU A 647 18.07 -10.01 20.06
C GLU A 647 16.61 -10.10 20.54
N ILE A 648 16.09 -9.14 21.33
CA ILE A 648 14.67 -9.10 21.70
C ILE A 648 13.78 -8.98 20.46
N VAL A 649 14.09 -8.05 19.56
CA VAL A 649 13.33 -7.86 18.31
C VAL A 649 13.41 -9.11 17.42
N GLU A 650 14.61 -9.70 17.30
CA GLU A 650 14.83 -10.90 16.49
C GLU A 650 14.14 -12.14 17.07
N MET A 651 14.16 -12.35 18.40
CA MET A 651 13.46 -13.45 19.07
C MET A 651 11.93 -13.36 18.92
N ILE A 652 11.40 -12.20 18.55
CA ILE A 652 9.97 -12.00 18.25
C ILE A 652 9.69 -12.16 16.76
N LEU A 653 10.52 -11.56 15.89
CA LEU A 653 10.24 -11.49 14.46
C LEU A 653 10.82 -12.64 13.63
N PHE A 654 11.92 -13.28 14.04
CA PHE A 654 12.46 -14.43 13.31
C PHE A 654 11.52 -15.65 13.31
N PRO A 655 10.77 -15.96 14.39
CA PRO A 655 9.71 -16.97 14.32
C PRO A 655 8.62 -16.63 13.30
N VAL A 656 8.30 -15.35 13.12
CA VAL A 656 7.33 -14.87 12.11
C VAL A 656 7.90 -15.07 10.70
N VAL A 657 9.17 -14.72 10.46
CA VAL A 657 9.85 -15.02 9.17
C VAL A 657 9.91 -16.53 8.91
N ASN A 658 10.15 -17.32 9.95
CA ASN A 658 10.20 -18.77 9.85
C ASN A 658 8.84 -19.38 9.48
N GLU A 659 7.74 -18.85 10.02
CA GLU A 659 6.39 -19.28 9.61
C GLU A 659 6.03 -18.76 8.21
N ALA A 660 6.47 -17.56 7.83
CA ALA A 660 6.37 -17.06 6.46
C ALA A 660 7.04 -18.03 5.47
N CYS A 661 8.21 -18.59 5.81
CA CYS A 661 8.87 -19.62 5.00
C CYS A 661 8.00 -20.87 4.79
N ARG A 662 7.27 -21.32 5.82
CA ARG A 662 6.32 -22.45 5.70
C ARG A 662 5.12 -22.10 4.83
N VAL A 663 4.55 -20.89 4.99
CA VAL A 663 3.47 -20.37 4.16
C VAL A 663 3.86 -20.32 2.68
N LEU A 664 5.12 -19.99 2.39
CA LEU A 664 5.69 -20.01 1.03
C LEU A 664 5.92 -21.45 0.53
N GLU A 665 6.54 -22.31 1.33
CA GLU A 665 6.81 -23.71 0.99
C GLU A 665 5.53 -24.48 0.65
N GLU A 666 4.45 -24.23 1.40
CA GLU A 666 3.15 -24.88 1.22
C GLU A 666 2.30 -24.26 0.10
N GLY A 667 2.76 -23.18 -0.55
CA GLY A 667 2.05 -22.54 -1.66
C GLY A 667 0.75 -21.84 -1.23
N VAL A 668 0.64 -21.41 0.03
CA VAL A 668 -0.51 -20.64 0.54
C VAL A 668 -0.59 -19.28 -0.13
N VAL A 669 0.53 -18.68 -0.52
CA VAL A 669 0.57 -17.45 -1.32
C VAL A 669 1.14 -17.74 -2.70
N VAL A 670 0.76 -16.94 -3.69
CA VAL A 670 1.27 -17.10 -5.07
C VAL A 670 2.75 -16.70 -5.15
N ARG A 671 3.15 -15.65 -4.42
CA ARG A 671 4.52 -15.11 -4.39
C ARG A 671 4.86 -14.59 -3.00
N ALA A 672 6.16 -14.50 -2.71
CA ALA A 672 6.67 -13.81 -1.52
C ALA A 672 6.17 -12.36 -1.40
N SER A 673 6.15 -11.62 -2.51
CA SER A 673 5.66 -10.24 -2.57
C SER A 673 4.20 -10.10 -2.13
N ASP A 674 3.38 -11.13 -2.32
CA ASP A 674 1.96 -11.09 -1.97
C ASP A 674 1.80 -11.20 -0.45
N LEU A 675 2.64 -12.02 0.20
CA LEU A 675 2.72 -12.09 1.66
C LEU A 675 3.31 -10.81 2.26
N ASP A 676 4.29 -10.19 1.62
CA ASP A 676 4.82 -8.89 2.05
C ASP A 676 3.73 -7.83 2.06
N VAL A 677 2.96 -7.70 0.97
CA VAL A 677 1.83 -6.76 0.90
C VAL A 677 0.78 -7.09 1.96
N ALA A 678 0.44 -8.37 2.12
CA ALA A 678 -0.51 -8.80 3.15
C ALA A 678 -0.01 -8.48 4.57
N SER A 679 1.28 -8.62 4.84
CA SER A 679 1.89 -8.27 6.13
C SER A 679 1.84 -6.76 6.40
N VAL A 680 2.12 -5.93 5.39
CA VAL A 680 2.05 -4.46 5.50
C VAL A 680 0.61 -3.99 5.69
N LEU A 681 -0.34 -4.53 4.93
CA LEU A 681 -1.72 -4.05 4.93
C LEU A 681 -2.60 -4.67 6.03
N GLY A 682 -2.29 -5.90 6.45
CA GLY A 682 -3.02 -6.64 7.48
C GLY A 682 -2.44 -6.45 8.87
N MET A 683 -1.12 -6.58 9.02
CA MET A 683 -0.43 -6.47 10.32
C MET A 683 0.21 -5.12 10.56
N SER A 684 0.12 -4.19 9.60
CA SER A 684 0.82 -2.90 9.67
C SER A 684 2.35 -3.08 9.81
N PHE A 685 2.90 -4.15 9.21
CA PHE A 685 4.35 -4.29 9.14
C PHE A 685 4.96 -3.05 8.45
N PRO A 686 6.08 -2.51 8.94
CA PRO A 686 6.57 -1.23 8.42
C PRO A 686 6.90 -1.30 6.93
N SER A 687 6.20 -0.53 6.10
CA SER A 687 6.38 -0.55 4.64
C SER A 687 7.79 -0.16 4.21
N TYR A 688 8.46 0.71 4.98
CA TYR A 688 9.87 1.08 4.76
C TYR A 688 10.87 -0.05 5.04
N ARG A 689 10.39 -1.21 5.49
CA ARG A 689 11.17 -2.46 5.59
C ARG A 689 10.75 -3.50 4.56
N GLY A 690 9.86 -3.17 3.62
CA GLY A 690 9.49 -4.03 2.50
C GLY A 690 8.47 -5.13 2.78
N GLY A 691 8.07 -5.37 4.03
CA GLY A 691 7.28 -6.55 4.40
C GLY A 691 8.14 -7.65 5.03
N ILE A 692 7.49 -8.68 5.57
CA ILE A 692 8.15 -9.66 6.44
C ILE A 692 9.21 -10.52 5.73
N VAL A 693 8.95 -10.94 4.48
CA VAL A 693 9.86 -11.78 3.70
C VAL A 693 11.01 -10.94 3.17
N PHE A 694 10.70 -9.77 2.60
CA PHE A 694 11.72 -8.82 2.14
C PHE A 694 12.66 -8.38 3.26
N TRP A 695 12.11 -8.06 4.44
CA TRP A 695 12.93 -7.76 5.62
C TRP A 695 13.79 -8.95 6.02
N GLY A 696 13.26 -10.18 5.95
CA GLY A 696 14.03 -11.40 6.16
C GLY A 696 15.22 -11.55 5.18
N ASP A 697 15.05 -11.12 3.92
CA ASP A 697 16.13 -11.09 2.93
C ASP A 697 17.18 -10.02 3.22
N LEU A 698 16.78 -8.83 3.67
CA LEU A 698 17.72 -7.80 4.10
C LEU A 698 18.56 -8.25 5.30
N VAL A 699 17.95 -8.99 6.24
CA VAL A 699 18.65 -9.55 7.41
C VAL A 699 19.55 -10.73 7.00
N GLY A 700 19.09 -11.55 6.05
CA GLY A 700 19.81 -12.69 5.50
C GLY A 700 19.45 -14.03 6.15
N ALA A 701 19.09 -15.00 5.31
CA ALA A 701 18.63 -16.33 5.73
C ALA A 701 19.61 -17.07 6.66
N LYS A 702 20.93 -16.90 6.45
CA LYS A 702 21.98 -17.52 7.29
C LYS A 702 21.93 -17.07 8.74
N HIS A 703 21.80 -15.75 8.97
CA HIS A 703 21.73 -15.18 10.32
C HIS A 703 20.45 -15.62 11.03
N ILE A 704 19.32 -15.58 10.32
CA ILE A 704 18.01 -15.99 10.85
C ILE A 704 18.05 -17.47 11.25
N TYR A 705 18.53 -18.35 10.36
CA TYR A 705 18.66 -19.78 10.64
C TYR A 705 19.55 -20.06 11.85
N ALA A 706 20.75 -19.46 11.91
CA ALA A 706 21.69 -19.68 13.00
C ALA A 706 21.12 -19.22 14.35
N SER A 707 20.46 -18.07 14.37
CA SER A 707 19.83 -17.52 15.59
C SER A 707 18.68 -18.39 16.07
N LEU A 708 17.78 -18.80 15.17
CA LEU A 708 16.68 -19.71 15.49
C LEU A 708 17.18 -21.07 16.01
N LYS A 709 18.20 -21.64 15.37
CA LYS A 709 18.81 -22.90 15.84
C LYS A 709 19.37 -22.77 17.25
N LYS A 710 20.14 -21.70 17.52
CA LYS A 710 20.69 -21.39 18.85
C LYS A 710 19.59 -21.30 19.92
N TRP A 711 18.48 -20.59 19.64
CA TRP A 711 17.38 -20.46 20.60
C TRP A 711 16.54 -21.72 20.73
N SER A 712 16.45 -22.53 19.67
CA SER A 712 15.77 -23.82 19.70
C SER A 712 16.45 -24.78 20.65
N GLU A 713 17.78 -24.84 20.61
CA GLU A 713 18.60 -25.69 21.49
C GLU A 713 18.60 -25.20 22.94
N LYS A 714 18.53 -23.87 23.15
CA LYS A 714 18.69 -23.26 24.48
C LYS A 714 17.39 -23.07 25.26
N TYR A 715 16.29 -22.74 24.58
CA TYR A 715 15.08 -22.23 25.24
C TYR A 715 13.83 -23.04 24.94
N SER A 716 13.54 -23.32 23.66
CA SER A 716 12.30 -23.99 23.28
C SER A 716 12.31 -24.44 21.82
N ASN A 717 11.76 -25.63 21.55
CA ASN A 717 11.49 -26.14 20.19
C ASN A 717 10.60 -25.20 19.35
N PHE A 718 9.90 -24.24 19.97
CA PHE A 718 9.20 -23.16 19.27
C PHE A 718 10.10 -22.44 18.24
N TYR A 719 11.39 -22.27 18.54
CA TYR A 719 12.34 -21.61 17.65
C TYR A 719 12.90 -22.51 16.54
N LYS A 720 12.45 -23.77 16.42
CA LYS A 720 12.99 -24.70 15.44
C LYS A 720 12.89 -24.15 14.01
N PRO A 721 14.01 -24.00 13.27
CA PRO A 721 13.98 -23.49 11.90
C PRO A 721 13.21 -24.45 10.99
N SER A 722 12.46 -23.89 10.04
CA SER A 722 11.79 -24.64 8.98
C SER A 722 12.80 -25.22 8.01
N ARG A 723 12.38 -26.28 7.31
CA ARG A 723 13.19 -26.89 6.24
C ARG A 723 13.49 -25.89 5.13
N PHE A 724 12.49 -25.12 4.70
CA PHE A 724 12.66 -24.07 3.69
C PHE A 724 13.75 -23.06 4.09
N LEU A 725 13.69 -22.53 5.31
CA LEU A 725 14.69 -21.58 5.80
C LEU A 725 16.09 -22.21 5.84
N GLU A 726 16.20 -23.45 6.31
CA GLU A 726 17.47 -24.18 6.35
C GLU A 726 18.09 -24.36 4.95
N GLU A 727 17.27 -24.72 3.96
CA GLU A 727 17.73 -24.86 2.58
C GLU A 727 18.25 -23.54 2.01
N ARG A 728 17.49 -22.45 2.17
CA ARG A 728 17.90 -21.10 1.72
C ARG A 728 19.17 -20.62 2.41
N ALA A 729 19.29 -20.86 3.72
CA ALA A 729 20.49 -20.53 4.48
C ALA A 729 21.73 -21.30 3.96
N LYS A 730 21.60 -22.60 3.65
CA LYS A 730 22.70 -23.42 3.12
C LYS A 730 23.11 -23.02 1.70
N THR A 731 22.13 -22.74 0.84
CA THR A 731 22.36 -22.42 -0.58
C THR A 731 22.70 -20.96 -0.83
N GLY A 732 22.44 -20.07 0.13
CA GLY A 732 22.66 -18.63 -0.03
C GLY A 732 21.64 -17.94 -0.95
N VAL A 733 20.51 -18.61 -1.23
CA VAL A 733 19.44 -18.06 -2.06
C VAL A 733 18.49 -17.22 -1.19
N PRO A 734 17.98 -16.07 -1.67
CA PRO A 734 16.98 -15.28 -0.94
C PRO A 734 15.72 -16.09 -0.60
N LEU A 735 15.09 -15.77 0.53
CA LEU A 735 13.78 -16.29 0.95
C LEU A 735 12.69 -15.98 -0.08
N SER A 736 12.75 -14.81 -0.70
CA SER A 736 11.77 -14.37 -1.72
C SER A 736 11.93 -15.05 -3.09
N ALA A 737 13.05 -15.73 -3.34
CA ALA A 737 13.27 -16.39 -4.61
C ALA A 737 12.21 -17.48 -4.86
N PRO A 738 11.73 -17.64 -6.11
CA PRO A 738 10.78 -18.70 -6.44
C PRO A 738 11.30 -20.09 -6.04
N LEU A 739 10.39 -21.00 -5.71
CA LEU A 739 10.71 -22.41 -5.56
C LEU A 739 11.15 -22.96 -6.92
N SER A 740 12.30 -23.64 -6.98
CA SER A 740 12.70 -24.35 -8.19
C SER A 740 11.68 -25.45 -8.48
N THR A 741 11.15 -25.49 -9.69
CA THR A 741 10.13 -26.48 -10.13
C THR A 741 10.62 -27.94 -10.11
N SER A 742 11.83 -28.22 -9.62
CA SER A 742 12.43 -29.56 -9.59
C SER A 742 11.98 -30.45 -8.44
N THR A 743 11.28 -29.93 -7.43
CA THR A 743 10.89 -30.70 -6.22
C THR A 743 9.40 -31.05 -6.14
N SER A 744 8.54 -30.52 -7.01
CA SER A 744 7.11 -30.85 -7.00
C SER A 744 6.75 -32.23 -7.58
N SER A 745 7.73 -33.00 -8.07
CA SER A 745 7.50 -34.32 -8.67
C SER A 745 7.84 -35.52 -7.77
N ARG A 746 8.35 -35.31 -6.54
CA ARG A 746 8.82 -36.41 -5.67
C ARG A 746 8.02 -36.65 -4.39
N ALA A 747 6.98 -35.88 -4.11
CA ALA A 747 6.15 -36.08 -2.92
C ALA A 747 4.67 -35.79 -3.24
N ARG A 748 4.10 -36.53 -4.19
CA ARG A 748 2.65 -36.72 -4.41
C ARG A 748 2.49 -37.90 -5.38
N LEU A 749 2.79 -39.09 -4.86
CA LEU A 749 2.26 -40.38 -5.31
C LEU A 749 1.76 -41.10 -4.06
#